data_AF-A0A1M5J950-F1
#
_entry.id   AF-A0A1M5J950-F1
#
_cell.length_a   1.000
_cell.length_b   1.000
_cell.length_c   1.000
_cell.angle_alpha   90.00
_cell.angle_beta   90.00
_cell.angle_gamma   90.00
#
_symmetry.space_group_name_H-M   'P 1'
#
loop_
_entity.id
_entity.type
_entity.pdbx_description
1 polymer ?
#
loop_
_entity_poly.entity_id
_entity_poly.type
_entity_poly.pdbx_seq_one_letter_code
_entity_poly.pdbx_strand_id
1 'polypeptide(L)'
;MSRDLHIKPVEPLEPGQKWDKAKSCLTLSKAGVFKIIIADFDRYINSIYPKPKSFTPVKKEVYDKMSRESQNEYKRKFEKYNESQDTYEKNTDQERASLEWCWQIAGKGVDPDKITHNNTITLGIASTNSKQITFPKLLEGGGMTWLEIFNKKNPPMGVPPHGMFIRAVGTPKVIAAEWRDYTGALIKEEIAFGSTVYLHIYTEALYGQNIQIQLRDTKLVNGDLTPTPSDADGDPIQKLDPKNALTKFVRPVKVHPYTKMTRPPAGSITDAMITAEKGKSQTSNPNVQKCVFPVFIEQAWQVQGAGFWDDGSKLSINPIVYHDKIKKGKIDLDDCVLKVSKDGIWMPGELSGNNPLVIGEAEKGGIPEEQKKIDFTFGVFIDGTLNNMYNTIARRTWEDDQIKKKHSDVSYQQQRDYIEDPEERLNVAASNQKQVGKAKESRYKYSDESSFENDLSNPAILFKNYVEDPLNKTHPVLKIYTEGMGTNTLNNNDDNTEIGVLPLENYETDDIAQGTGFGQGNAGILDRVKRVIELMSDKIKEANQKEIGTITVDVFGFSRGAASARCFVHEITRQSYMAKTTYDDDGNAYCKDANGYEVNEKYSRERLPSNGRLGYILTEEQITFDKLIIRFAGLYDTVPHHGFVQWNDVKDLGLNSISKAKYTVHMVAADEHRANFNLVDISCITGQKGGGKTDRGIELYLPGVHCDVGGSYVEGRSEINGRLLVNNSMFGDMLEKEQERLITEGWFHDGELTIHWDNAQRTILNGMARVLSSNRKAISNQYSYIPLHIMAQFCLNKEVPISLKSIMNDYKFKNTKFSNVSFLEKVKARLEQYAFHDGQPFVYEIVPMRTIVYSTDDHTAVTKEEARRAKEEDERNAVLKKLRHDYLHWNAVYGEGVTNTLIQPNKPNFENNKRKRVVNG
;
A
#
# COMPACT_ATOMS: atom_id res chain seq x y z
N MET A 1 31.43 31.99 -45.37
CA MET A 1 30.24 32.77 -44.97
C MET A 1 30.62 33.63 -43.78
N SER A 2 30.24 34.91 -43.78
CA SER A 2 30.47 35.81 -42.64
C SER A 2 29.73 35.28 -41.41
N ARG A 3 30.36 35.33 -40.22
CA ARG A 3 29.74 35.01 -38.93
C ARG A 3 29.63 36.25 -38.05
N ASP A 4 29.66 37.44 -38.63
CA ASP A 4 29.84 38.69 -37.87
C ASP A 4 28.52 39.28 -37.35
N LEU A 5 27.37 38.69 -37.69
CA LEU A 5 26.06 39.18 -37.29
C LEU A 5 25.77 38.81 -35.83
N HIS A 6 25.72 39.82 -34.95
CA HIS A 6 25.43 39.67 -33.52
C HIS A 6 24.63 40.86 -32.99
N ILE A 7 23.77 40.58 -32.02
CA ILE A 7 22.89 41.57 -31.39
C ILE A 7 23.34 41.91 -29.97
N LYS A 8 23.09 43.15 -29.58
CA LYS A 8 23.27 43.63 -28.21
C LYS A 8 22.11 44.55 -27.82
N PRO A 9 21.83 44.74 -26.52
CA PRO A 9 20.90 45.77 -26.07
C PRO A 9 21.36 47.17 -26.52
N VAL A 10 20.41 48.07 -26.74
CA VAL A 10 20.74 49.49 -26.99
C VAL A 10 21.26 50.11 -25.69
N GLU A 11 22.38 50.82 -25.78
CA GLU A 11 22.96 51.59 -24.66
C GLU A 11 22.68 53.10 -24.83
N PRO A 12 22.42 53.84 -23.74
CA PRO A 12 22.30 53.37 -22.34
C PRO A 12 21.03 52.52 -22.14
N LEU A 13 21.11 51.55 -21.21
CA LEU A 13 19.99 50.68 -20.87
C LEU A 13 18.84 51.49 -20.24
N GLU A 14 17.61 51.14 -20.59
CA GLU A 14 16.42 51.75 -19.98
C GLU A 14 16.29 51.35 -18.49
N PRO A 15 15.67 52.19 -17.64
CA PRO A 15 15.46 51.88 -16.22
C PRO A 15 14.80 50.51 -16.01
N GLY A 16 15.41 49.69 -15.15
CA GLY A 16 14.93 48.33 -14.87
C GLY A 16 15.49 47.24 -15.77
N GLN A 17 16.38 47.57 -16.71
CA GLN A 17 17.14 46.60 -17.51
C GLN A 17 18.54 46.37 -16.92
N LYS A 18 19.02 45.13 -16.97
CA LYS A 18 20.39 44.76 -16.60
C LYS A 18 20.99 43.86 -17.67
N TRP A 19 22.12 44.26 -18.22
CA TRP A 19 22.87 43.49 -19.21
C TRP A 19 24.05 42.78 -18.55
N ASP A 20 24.04 41.45 -18.57
CA ASP A 20 25.20 40.63 -18.22
C ASP A 20 25.93 40.25 -19.50
N LYS A 21 27.01 40.97 -19.80
CA LYS A 21 27.82 40.76 -21.01
C LYS A 21 28.52 39.39 -21.02
N ALA A 22 28.86 38.83 -19.86
CA ALA A 22 29.56 37.54 -19.78
C ALA A 22 28.61 36.38 -20.10
N LYS A 23 27.34 36.51 -19.71
CA LYS A 23 26.30 35.49 -19.98
C LYS A 23 25.46 35.78 -21.22
N SER A 24 25.73 36.88 -21.92
CA SER A 24 24.88 37.45 -22.97
C SER A 24 23.40 37.44 -22.59
N CYS A 25 23.08 37.92 -21.39
CA CYS A 25 21.75 37.83 -20.81
C CYS A 25 21.20 39.22 -20.44
N LEU A 26 20.07 39.59 -21.05
CA LEU A 26 19.30 40.78 -20.70
C LEU A 26 18.22 40.41 -19.68
N THR A 27 18.32 40.96 -18.48
CA THR A 27 17.32 40.80 -17.42
C THR A 27 16.45 42.06 -17.34
N LEU A 28 15.15 41.89 -17.56
CA LEU A 28 14.13 42.93 -17.39
C LEU A 28 13.52 42.83 -15.98
N SER A 29 13.30 43.96 -15.33
CA SER A 29 12.61 44.02 -14.03
C SER A 29 11.17 43.53 -14.13
N LYS A 30 10.51 43.75 -15.27
CA LYS A 30 9.18 43.24 -15.62
C LYS A 30 9.05 42.96 -17.11
N ALA A 31 8.06 42.17 -17.49
CA ALA A 31 7.74 41.95 -18.91
C ALA A 31 7.37 43.27 -19.60
N GLY A 32 7.75 43.43 -20.87
CA GLY A 32 7.54 44.66 -21.61
C GLY A 32 8.46 44.79 -22.83
N VAL A 33 8.46 45.98 -23.42
CA VAL A 33 9.22 46.28 -24.63
C VAL A 33 10.67 46.60 -24.28
N PHE A 34 11.60 46.07 -25.06
CA PHE A 34 13.01 46.41 -25.01
C PHE A 34 13.57 46.60 -26.43
N LYS A 35 14.71 47.30 -26.53
CA LYS A 35 15.35 47.63 -27.80
C LYS A 35 16.67 46.89 -27.92
N ILE A 36 16.93 46.37 -29.11
CA ILE A 36 18.20 45.76 -29.48
C ILE A 36 18.77 46.45 -30.72
N ILE A 37 20.07 46.31 -30.91
CA ILE A 37 20.81 46.81 -32.07
C ILE A 37 21.76 45.73 -32.59
N ILE A 38 22.00 45.72 -33.90
CA ILE A 38 23.10 44.94 -34.47
C ILE A 38 24.40 45.66 -34.12
N ALA A 39 25.30 44.98 -33.44
CA ALA A 39 26.44 45.62 -32.81
C ALA A 39 27.47 46.22 -33.79
N ASP A 40 27.66 45.61 -34.97
CA ASP A 40 28.56 46.09 -36.03
C ASP A 40 28.02 45.70 -37.42
N PHE A 41 26.92 46.36 -37.82
CA PHE A 41 26.27 46.07 -39.10
C PHE A 41 27.13 46.44 -40.31
N ASP A 42 27.90 47.54 -40.21
CA ASP A 42 28.76 47.98 -41.30
C ASP A 42 29.87 46.97 -41.57
N ARG A 43 30.51 46.41 -40.54
CA ARG A 43 31.46 45.31 -40.72
C ARG A 43 30.84 44.08 -41.36
N TYR A 44 29.63 43.69 -40.92
CA TYR A 44 28.90 42.59 -41.53
C TYR A 44 28.64 42.84 -43.02
N ILE A 45 28.13 44.01 -43.39
CA ILE A 45 27.86 44.35 -44.79
C ILE A 45 29.16 44.41 -45.60
N ASN A 46 30.22 45.03 -45.09
CA ASN A 46 31.54 45.09 -45.74
C ASN A 46 32.17 43.70 -45.93
N SER A 47 31.79 42.71 -45.12
CA SER A 47 32.26 41.32 -45.26
C SER A 47 31.57 40.54 -46.39
N ILE A 48 30.42 41.04 -46.87
CA ILE A 48 29.60 40.41 -47.92
C ILE A 48 29.70 41.20 -49.23
N TYR A 49 29.68 42.53 -49.15
CA TYR A 49 29.76 43.43 -50.30
C TYR A 49 30.99 44.33 -50.19
N PRO A 50 31.80 44.44 -51.25
CA PRO A 50 32.98 45.29 -51.23
C PRO A 50 32.57 46.75 -51.13
N LYS A 51 33.05 47.43 -50.09
CA LYS A 51 32.85 48.87 -49.92
C LYS A 51 33.42 49.63 -51.14
N PRO A 52 32.65 50.53 -51.77
CA PRO A 52 33.15 51.33 -52.89
C PRO A 52 34.41 52.11 -52.49
N LYS A 53 35.39 52.18 -53.40
CA LYS A 53 36.62 52.96 -53.17
C LYS A 53 36.25 54.43 -52.99
N SER A 54 36.87 55.08 -52.01
CA SER A 54 36.73 56.52 -51.79
C SER A 54 36.98 57.31 -53.08
N PHE A 55 36.07 58.22 -53.40
CA PHE A 55 36.20 59.15 -54.52
C PHE A 55 36.16 60.58 -53.99
N THR A 56 37.20 61.37 -54.27
CA THR A 56 37.27 62.77 -53.87
C THR A 56 36.64 63.64 -54.96
N PRO A 57 35.49 64.30 -54.71
CA PRO A 57 34.88 65.19 -55.70
C PRO A 57 35.81 66.37 -55.98
N VAL A 58 35.94 66.74 -57.25
CA VAL A 58 36.73 67.91 -57.61
C VAL A 58 35.87 69.16 -57.44
N LYS A 59 36.46 70.23 -56.87
CA LYS A 59 35.77 71.53 -56.74
C LYS A 59 35.38 72.06 -58.13
N LYS A 60 34.20 72.67 -58.23
CA LYS A 60 33.63 73.19 -59.49
C LYS A 60 34.63 74.08 -60.27
N GLU A 61 35.31 74.97 -59.57
CA GLU A 61 36.35 75.87 -60.13
C GLU A 61 37.52 75.14 -60.78
N VAL A 62 37.87 73.95 -60.29
CA VAL A 62 38.95 73.12 -60.81
C VAL A 62 38.45 72.28 -61.98
N TYR A 63 37.21 71.76 -61.89
CA TYR A 63 36.55 71.02 -62.95
C TYR A 63 36.33 71.88 -64.22
N ASP A 64 35.90 73.13 -64.05
CA ASP A 64 35.64 74.06 -65.16
C ASP A 64 36.94 74.47 -65.90
N LYS A 65 38.11 74.33 -65.25
CA LYS A 65 39.44 74.61 -65.83
C LYS A 65 40.13 73.37 -66.43
N MET A 66 39.52 72.19 -66.37
CA MET A 66 40.10 70.96 -66.93
C MET A 66 40.03 70.91 -68.46
N SER A 67 40.94 70.16 -69.08
CA SER A 67 40.81 69.81 -70.49
C SER A 67 39.55 68.97 -70.72
N ARG A 68 39.01 69.00 -71.94
CA ARG A 68 37.80 68.24 -72.32
C ARG A 68 37.97 66.73 -72.11
N GLU A 69 39.18 66.22 -72.31
CA GLU A 69 39.55 64.82 -72.04
C GLU A 69 39.53 64.50 -70.54
N SER A 70 40.10 65.36 -69.69
CA SER A 70 40.09 65.17 -68.23
C SER A 70 38.68 65.30 -67.62
N GLN A 71 37.83 66.18 -68.16
CA GLN A 71 36.41 66.27 -67.76
C GLN A 71 35.65 64.97 -68.08
N ASN A 72 35.86 64.39 -69.26
CA ASN A 72 35.25 63.12 -69.66
C ASN A 72 35.73 61.96 -68.79
N GLU A 73 37.04 61.91 -68.47
CA GLU A 73 37.60 60.89 -67.58
C GLU A 73 37.05 61.02 -66.15
N TYR A 74 36.93 62.25 -65.62
CA TYR A 74 36.32 62.50 -64.32
C TYR A 74 34.85 62.06 -64.29
N LYS A 75 34.05 62.45 -65.29
CA LYS A 75 32.64 62.03 -65.41
C LYS A 75 32.51 60.51 -65.38
N ARG A 76 33.30 59.79 -66.20
CA ARG A 76 33.30 58.33 -66.24
C ARG A 76 33.66 57.70 -64.88
N LYS A 77 34.65 58.24 -64.17
CA LYS A 77 35.03 57.74 -62.84
C LYS A 77 33.99 58.08 -61.77
N PHE A 78 33.36 59.25 -61.84
CA PHE A 78 32.30 59.69 -60.94
C PHE A 78 31.01 58.89 -61.13
N GLU A 79 30.59 58.66 -62.38
CA GLU A 79 29.47 57.78 -62.74
C GLU A 79 29.70 56.37 -62.22
N LYS A 80 30.87 55.78 -62.48
CA LYS A 80 31.23 54.45 -61.98
C LYS A 80 31.26 54.37 -60.44
N TYR A 81 31.67 55.45 -59.77
CA TYR A 81 31.61 55.54 -58.31
C TYR A 81 30.16 55.59 -57.82
N ASN A 82 29.30 56.43 -58.41
CA ASN A 82 27.88 56.52 -58.07
C ASN A 82 27.16 55.18 -58.31
N GLU A 83 27.38 54.53 -59.45
CA GLU A 83 26.82 53.19 -59.73
C GLU A 83 27.25 52.16 -58.68
N SER A 84 28.51 52.22 -58.25
CA SER A 84 29.04 51.31 -57.21
C SER A 84 28.45 51.63 -55.84
N GLN A 85 28.24 52.91 -55.51
CA GLN A 85 27.56 53.35 -54.28
C GLN A 85 26.09 52.94 -54.28
N ASP A 86 25.34 53.24 -55.34
CA ASP A 86 23.93 52.87 -55.50
C ASP A 86 23.74 51.35 -55.38
N THR A 87 24.65 50.57 -55.99
CA THR A 87 24.62 49.10 -55.89
C THR A 87 24.91 48.64 -54.46
N TYR A 88 25.89 49.24 -53.77
CA TYR A 88 26.21 48.93 -52.39
C TYR A 88 25.05 49.27 -51.43
N GLU A 89 24.43 50.44 -51.59
CA GLU A 89 23.25 50.87 -50.82
C GLU A 89 22.05 49.95 -51.07
N LYS A 90 21.73 49.64 -52.33
CA LYS A 90 20.65 48.72 -52.69
C LYS A 90 20.86 47.32 -52.10
N ASN A 91 22.07 46.79 -52.17
CA ASN A 91 22.41 45.50 -51.56
C ASN A 91 22.30 45.53 -50.03
N THR A 92 22.70 46.65 -49.41
CA THR A 92 22.57 46.87 -47.96
C THR A 92 21.10 46.87 -47.52
N ASP A 93 20.24 47.56 -48.26
CA ASP A 93 18.81 47.63 -47.96
C ASP A 93 18.10 46.28 -48.21
N GLN A 94 18.50 45.55 -49.25
CA GLN A 94 18.02 44.18 -49.48
C GLN A 94 18.44 43.23 -48.35
N GLU A 95 19.68 43.30 -47.87
CA GLU A 95 20.10 42.52 -46.70
C GLU A 95 19.28 42.89 -45.47
N ARG A 96 19.12 44.19 -45.17
CA ARG A 96 18.30 44.65 -44.03
C ARG A 96 16.89 44.10 -44.09
N ALA A 97 16.26 44.06 -45.27
CA ALA A 97 14.90 43.53 -45.45
C ALA A 97 14.84 42.00 -45.31
N SER A 98 15.93 41.29 -45.60
CA SER A 98 16.01 39.83 -45.58
C SER A 98 16.29 39.19 -44.21
N LEU A 99 16.64 39.99 -43.20
CA LEU A 99 17.00 39.48 -41.88
C LEU A 99 15.81 38.82 -41.19
N GLU A 100 16.03 37.62 -40.69
CA GLU A 100 15.07 36.82 -39.96
C GLU A 100 15.39 36.85 -38.46
N TRP A 101 14.35 36.67 -37.66
CA TRP A 101 14.40 36.75 -36.19
C TRP A 101 13.86 35.48 -35.54
N CYS A 102 14.63 34.88 -34.64
CA CYS A 102 14.22 33.77 -33.79
C CYS A 102 13.71 34.30 -32.44
N TRP A 103 12.64 33.72 -31.92
CA TRP A 103 12.21 33.92 -30.53
C TRP A 103 11.61 32.63 -29.99
N GLN A 104 12.28 32.01 -29.01
CA GLN A 104 11.84 30.75 -28.39
C GLN A 104 12.23 30.64 -26.93
N ILE A 105 11.58 29.73 -26.20
CA ILE A 105 11.93 29.42 -24.80
C ILE A 105 13.22 28.60 -24.79
N ALA A 106 14.22 29.05 -24.03
CA ALA A 106 15.49 28.36 -23.85
C ALA A 106 15.38 27.39 -22.67
N GLY A 107 15.26 26.09 -22.98
CA GLY A 107 15.32 25.00 -21.99
C GLY A 107 16.77 24.72 -21.55
N LYS A 108 17.23 23.46 -21.69
CA LYS A 108 18.62 23.06 -21.40
C LYS A 108 19.65 23.49 -22.47
N GLY A 109 19.21 24.13 -23.55
CA GLY A 109 20.04 24.56 -24.67
C GLY A 109 19.19 25.04 -25.85
N VAL A 110 19.87 25.52 -26.89
CA VAL A 110 19.26 26.03 -28.12
C VAL A 110 19.82 25.20 -29.28
N ASP A 111 18.94 24.53 -30.03
CA ASP A 111 19.31 23.71 -31.18
C ASP A 111 19.26 24.58 -32.45
N PRO A 112 20.41 24.90 -33.08
CA PRO A 112 20.46 25.80 -34.24
C PRO A 112 19.69 25.25 -35.44
N ASP A 113 19.62 23.92 -35.62
CA ASP A 113 18.91 23.30 -36.74
C ASP A 113 17.38 23.41 -36.64
N LYS A 114 16.87 23.81 -35.47
CA LYS A 114 15.45 24.06 -35.20
C LYS A 114 15.09 25.53 -35.21
N ILE A 115 16.06 26.43 -35.38
CA ILE A 115 15.79 27.86 -35.42
C ILE A 115 15.11 28.23 -36.74
N THR A 116 13.92 28.81 -36.62
CA THR A 116 13.16 29.39 -37.73
C THR A 116 12.70 30.80 -37.37
N HIS A 117 12.26 31.57 -38.38
CA HIS A 117 11.70 32.88 -38.14
C HIS A 117 10.43 32.79 -37.27
N ASN A 118 10.33 33.66 -36.27
CA ASN A 118 9.12 33.83 -35.48
C ASN A 118 8.20 34.85 -36.16
N ASN A 119 7.01 34.41 -36.61
CA ASN A 119 6.10 35.25 -37.39
C ASN A 119 5.46 36.40 -36.59
N THR A 120 5.65 36.46 -35.27
CA THR A 120 5.25 37.64 -34.47
C THR A 120 6.22 38.82 -34.63
N ILE A 121 7.42 38.58 -35.13
CA ILE A 121 8.44 39.60 -35.35
C ILE A 121 8.48 39.90 -36.85
N THR A 122 8.30 41.17 -37.23
CA THR A 122 8.40 41.55 -38.64
C THR A 122 9.79 41.28 -39.21
N LEU A 123 9.86 40.82 -40.45
CA LEU A 123 11.13 40.65 -41.17
C LEU A 123 11.93 41.96 -41.20
N GLY A 124 13.26 41.79 -41.24
CA GLY A 124 14.22 42.84 -41.40
C GLY A 124 14.45 43.72 -40.18
N ILE A 125 15.21 44.81 -40.39
CA ILE A 125 15.58 45.78 -39.35
C ILE A 125 15.52 47.22 -39.88
N ALA A 126 15.28 48.19 -38.99
CA ALA A 126 15.25 49.61 -39.36
C ALA A 126 16.63 50.11 -39.83
N SER A 127 16.65 51.26 -40.54
CA SER A 127 17.90 51.90 -41.01
C SER A 127 18.85 52.29 -39.86
N THR A 128 18.33 52.45 -38.65
CA THR A 128 19.10 52.66 -37.41
C THR A 128 19.72 51.36 -36.87
N ASN A 129 19.58 50.25 -37.58
CA ASN A 129 20.00 48.90 -37.19
C ASN A 129 19.44 48.44 -35.84
N SER A 130 18.29 49.00 -35.44
CA SER A 130 17.62 48.69 -34.18
C SER A 130 16.26 48.02 -34.39
N LYS A 131 15.85 47.21 -33.42
CA LYS A 131 14.55 46.52 -33.39
C LYS A 131 13.95 46.59 -32.00
N GLN A 132 12.63 46.79 -31.91
CA GLN A 132 11.88 46.68 -30.66
C GLN A 132 11.27 45.29 -30.55
N ILE A 133 11.42 44.65 -29.39
CA ILE A 133 10.88 43.32 -29.10
C ILE A 133 10.11 43.39 -27.78
N THR A 134 8.98 42.70 -27.71
CA THR A 134 8.14 42.64 -26.50
C THR A 134 8.32 41.31 -25.80
N PHE A 135 8.80 41.33 -24.56
CA PHE A 135 8.84 40.13 -23.74
C PHE A 135 7.44 39.78 -23.23
N PRO A 136 6.93 38.55 -23.44
CA PRO A 136 5.57 38.18 -23.10
C PRO A 136 5.38 38.11 -21.58
N LYS A 137 4.24 38.65 -21.11
CA LYS A 137 3.88 38.66 -19.69
C LYS A 137 3.76 37.24 -19.10
N LEU A 138 3.38 36.28 -19.93
CA LEU A 138 3.15 34.88 -19.57
C LEU A 138 4.41 34.12 -19.09
N LEU A 139 5.60 34.57 -19.51
CA LEU A 139 6.90 33.93 -19.19
C LEU A 139 7.66 34.66 -18.06
N GLU A 140 7.05 35.69 -17.49
CA GLU A 140 7.61 36.42 -16.36
C GLU A 140 7.74 35.50 -15.13
N GLY A 141 8.84 35.62 -14.39
CA GLY A 141 9.12 34.86 -13.16
C GLY A 141 10.34 33.95 -13.22
N GLY A 142 10.91 33.73 -14.40
CA GLY A 142 12.04 32.80 -14.55
C GLY A 142 12.21 32.21 -15.94
N GLY A 143 11.31 32.53 -16.87
CA GLY A 143 11.40 32.07 -18.26
C GLY A 143 12.62 32.67 -18.93
N MET A 144 13.54 31.81 -19.35
CA MET A 144 14.65 32.19 -20.20
C MET A 144 14.20 32.04 -21.65
N THR A 145 14.33 33.09 -22.46
CA THR A 145 14.09 33.04 -23.90
C THR A 145 15.38 33.30 -24.67
N TRP A 146 15.45 32.75 -25.88
CA TRP A 146 16.53 32.97 -26.83
C TRP A 146 16.04 33.86 -27.96
N LEU A 147 16.78 34.92 -28.23
CA LEU A 147 16.60 35.80 -29.39
C LEU A 147 17.87 35.78 -30.22
N GLU A 148 17.70 35.56 -31.52
CA GLU A 148 18.81 35.54 -32.47
C GLU A 148 18.35 36.09 -33.82
N ILE A 149 19.29 36.71 -34.52
CA ILE A 149 19.09 37.26 -35.85
C ILE A 149 19.93 36.46 -36.85
N PHE A 150 19.37 36.15 -38.01
CA PHE A 150 20.02 35.30 -39.01
C PHE A 150 19.47 35.60 -40.41
N ASN A 151 20.09 35.00 -41.44
CA ASN A 151 19.51 34.90 -42.78
C ASN A 151 20.16 33.73 -43.54
N LYS A 152 19.85 33.56 -44.83
CA LYS A 152 20.44 32.49 -45.65
C LYS A 152 21.97 32.55 -45.77
N LYS A 153 22.57 33.74 -45.71
CA LYS A 153 24.03 33.93 -45.84
C LYS A 153 24.77 33.80 -44.51
N ASN A 154 24.05 33.96 -43.40
CA ASN A 154 24.54 33.83 -42.03
C ASN A 154 23.51 33.04 -41.21
N PRO A 155 23.56 31.70 -41.26
CA PRO A 155 22.58 30.84 -40.60
C PRO A 155 22.70 30.95 -39.07
N PRO A 156 21.62 30.61 -38.33
CA PRO A 156 21.59 30.71 -36.89
C PRO A 156 22.56 29.71 -36.22
N MET A 157 23.17 30.13 -35.13
CA MET A 157 24.22 29.42 -34.40
C MET A 157 23.75 28.91 -33.03
N GLY A 158 22.70 29.51 -32.45
CA GLY A 158 22.15 29.09 -31.15
C GLY A 158 23.08 29.32 -29.95
N VAL A 159 24.12 30.15 -30.12
CA VAL A 159 25.11 30.45 -29.08
C VAL A 159 25.51 31.94 -29.06
N PRO A 160 25.91 32.49 -27.89
CA PRO A 160 26.47 33.83 -27.85
C PRO A 160 27.78 33.96 -28.66
N PRO A 161 28.08 35.12 -29.27
CA PRO A 161 27.33 36.37 -29.24
C PRO A 161 26.24 36.51 -30.33
N HIS A 162 26.03 35.51 -31.19
CA HIS A 162 25.10 35.60 -32.34
C HIS A 162 23.65 35.85 -31.92
N GLY A 163 23.25 35.24 -30.80
CA GLY A 163 22.02 35.57 -30.09
C GLY A 163 22.29 35.97 -28.64
N MET A 164 21.19 36.24 -27.91
CA MET A 164 21.22 36.56 -26.50
C MET A 164 20.05 35.92 -25.75
N PHE A 165 20.26 35.70 -24.45
CA PHE A 165 19.19 35.30 -23.54
C PHE A 165 18.43 36.52 -23.03
N ILE A 166 17.11 36.42 -22.92
CA ILE A 166 16.27 37.43 -22.28
C ILE A 166 15.41 36.75 -21.20
N ARG A 167 15.23 37.43 -20.08
CA ARG A 167 14.29 37.03 -19.02
C ARG A 167 13.64 38.24 -18.37
N ALA A 168 12.45 38.04 -17.81
CA ALA A 168 11.76 39.04 -16.98
C ALA A 168 11.49 38.47 -15.58
N VAL A 169 11.74 39.28 -14.54
CA VAL A 169 11.57 38.87 -13.13
C VAL A 169 10.13 39.07 -12.67
N GLY A 170 9.60 40.30 -12.77
CA GLY A 170 8.27 40.66 -12.33
C GLY A 170 8.06 40.66 -10.81
N THR A 171 6.80 40.78 -10.41
CA THR A 171 6.35 40.72 -9.01
C THR A 171 5.52 39.45 -8.80
N PRO A 172 6.09 38.39 -8.19
CA PRO A 172 5.42 37.11 -7.98
C PRO A 172 4.08 37.23 -7.25
N LYS A 173 3.04 36.60 -7.79
CA LYS A 173 1.69 36.61 -7.21
C LYS A 173 0.93 35.32 -7.52
N VAL A 174 0.15 34.84 -6.56
CA VAL A 174 -0.93 33.86 -6.77
C VAL A 174 -2.22 34.63 -7.04
N ILE A 175 -2.88 34.35 -8.16
CA ILE A 175 -4.07 35.08 -8.62
C ILE A 175 -5.33 34.43 -8.05
N ALA A 176 -5.47 33.12 -8.23
CA ALA A 176 -6.63 32.34 -7.85
C ALA A 176 -6.26 30.85 -7.77
N ALA A 177 -7.11 30.06 -7.13
CA ALA A 177 -7.03 28.61 -7.17
C ALA A 177 -8.41 27.99 -7.34
N GLU A 178 -8.47 26.85 -8.05
CA GLU A 178 -9.71 26.15 -8.35
C GLU A 178 -9.48 24.63 -8.31
N TRP A 179 -10.43 23.91 -7.73
CA TRP A 179 -10.50 22.45 -7.82
C TRP A 179 -11.23 22.02 -9.09
N ARG A 180 -10.62 21.11 -9.84
CA ARG A 180 -11.12 20.63 -11.13
C ARG A 180 -11.00 19.12 -11.24
N ASP A 181 -11.87 18.53 -12.04
CA ASP A 181 -11.82 17.10 -12.37
C ASP A 181 -10.77 16.81 -13.46
N TYR A 182 -10.65 15.54 -13.87
CA TYR A 182 -9.70 15.12 -14.91
C TYR A 182 -10.00 15.70 -16.30
N THR A 183 -11.25 16.10 -16.57
CA THR A 183 -11.63 16.80 -17.82
C THR A 183 -11.25 18.28 -17.77
N GLY A 184 -10.96 18.80 -16.57
CA GLY A 184 -10.68 20.19 -16.29
C GLY A 184 -11.94 21.01 -16.02
N ALA A 185 -13.11 20.40 -15.79
CA ALA A 185 -14.32 21.09 -15.34
C ALA A 185 -14.22 21.46 -13.85
N LEU A 186 -14.92 22.51 -13.42
CA LEU A 186 -14.93 22.94 -12.01
C LEU A 186 -15.71 21.95 -11.16
N ILE A 187 -15.11 21.51 -10.05
CA ILE A 187 -15.78 20.69 -9.05
C ILE A 187 -16.62 21.60 -8.15
N LYS A 188 -17.92 21.32 -8.07
CA LYS A 188 -18.86 22.02 -7.16
C LYS A 188 -19.53 21.06 -6.19
N GLU A 189 -19.47 19.78 -6.49
CA GLU A 189 -20.05 18.67 -5.77
C GLU A 189 -19.15 18.24 -4.61
N GLU A 190 -19.73 17.49 -3.68
CA GLU A 190 -18.99 16.83 -2.61
C GLU A 190 -18.37 15.53 -3.16
N ILE A 191 -17.08 15.31 -2.92
CA ILE A 191 -16.29 14.23 -3.56
C ILE A 191 -16.04 13.06 -2.60
N ALA A 192 -16.03 11.83 -3.11
CA ALA A 192 -15.75 10.65 -2.30
C ALA A 192 -14.27 10.52 -1.93
N PHE A 193 -13.97 9.91 -0.78
CA PHE A 193 -12.64 9.37 -0.50
C PHE A 193 -12.22 8.33 -1.56
N GLY A 194 -10.93 8.27 -1.88
CA GLY A 194 -10.38 7.46 -2.97
C GLY A 194 -10.52 8.08 -4.38
N SER A 195 -10.95 9.34 -4.46
CA SER A 195 -11.06 10.08 -5.73
C SER A 195 -9.77 10.77 -6.13
N THR A 196 -9.55 10.98 -7.43
CA THR A 196 -8.47 11.84 -7.96
C THR A 196 -9.03 13.18 -8.44
N VAL A 197 -8.44 14.29 -7.99
CA VAL A 197 -8.83 15.66 -8.36
C VAL A 197 -7.59 16.51 -8.67
N TYR A 198 -7.80 17.67 -9.30
CA TYR A 198 -6.71 18.57 -9.71
C TYR A 198 -6.90 19.95 -9.12
N LEU A 199 -5.92 20.41 -8.33
CA LEU A 199 -5.85 21.79 -7.86
C LEU A 199 -5.07 22.63 -8.87
N HIS A 200 -5.75 23.57 -9.51
CA HIS A 200 -5.13 24.57 -10.39
C HIS A 200 -4.84 25.83 -9.61
N ILE A 201 -3.58 26.27 -9.58
CA ILE A 201 -3.16 27.53 -8.96
C ILE A 201 -2.66 28.47 -10.06
N TYR A 202 -3.42 29.53 -10.33
CA TYR A 202 -3.09 30.51 -11.36
C TYR A 202 -2.14 31.56 -10.80
N THR A 203 -1.09 31.89 -11.54
CA THR A 203 0.00 32.74 -11.05
C THR A 203 0.35 33.87 -12.00
N GLU A 204 1.06 34.87 -11.47
CA GLU A 204 1.75 35.92 -12.22
C GLU A 204 3.21 35.96 -11.75
N ALA A 205 4.13 36.20 -12.70
CA ALA A 205 5.56 36.36 -12.43
C ALA A 205 6.20 35.20 -11.66
N LEU A 206 5.71 33.96 -11.86
CA LEU A 206 6.25 32.75 -11.23
C LEU A 206 6.67 31.67 -12.22
N TYR A 207 6.63 31.92 -13.53
CA TYR A 207 6.97 30.91 -14.53
C TYR A 207 8.36 30.29 -14.31
N GLY A 208 8.43 28.96 -14.33
CA GLY A 208 9.67 28.21 -14.11
C GLY A 208 10.08 28.09 -12.65
N GLN A 209 9.36 28.70 -11.70
CA GLN A 209 9.59 28.53 -10.27
C GLN A 209 8.74 27.37 -9.72
N ASN A 210 9.24 26.73 -8.66
CA ASN A 210 8.52 25.70 -7.94
C ASN A 210 7.69 26.34 -6.83
N ILE A 211 6.39 26.06 -6.78
CA ILE A 211 5.56 26.42 -5.64
C ILE A 211 5.29 25.18 -4.80
N GLN A 212 5.26 25.35 -3.47
CA GLN A 212 4.89 24.28 -2.55
C GLN A 212 3.46 24.50 -2.07
N ILE A 213 2.71 23.42 -1.83
CA ILE A 213 1.39 23.50 -1.21
C ILE A 213 1.31 22.58 0.00
N GLN A 214 0.53 22.99 1.00
CA GLN A 214 0.08 22.17 2.12
C GLN A 214 -1.45 22.10 2.07
N LEU A 215 -2.03 20.95 2.40
CA LEU A 215 -3.49 20.78 2.48
C LEU A 215 -3.91 20.75 3.95
N ARG A 216 -5.03 21.38 4.28
CA ARG A 216 -5.56 21.47 5.64
C ARG A 216 -7.06 21.26 5.63
N ASP A 217 -7.59 20.60 6.65
CA ASP A 217 -9.03 20.61 6.94
C ASP A 217 -9.42 21.93 7.64
N THR A 218 -10.33 22.68 7.04
CA THR A 218 -10.80 23.99 7.54
C THR A 218 -11.50 23.90 8.90
N LYS A 219 -11.94 22.70 9.30
CA LYS A 219 -12.64 22.49 10.58
C LYS A 219 -11.72 22.56 11.80
N LEU A 220 -10.41 22.33 11.65
CA LEU A 220 -9.46 22.20 12.76
C LEU A 220 -8.32 23.22 12.68
N VAL A 221 -7.99 23.84 13.82
CA VAL A 221 -6.92 24.85 13.92
C VAL A 221 -5.52 24.28 13.63
N ASN A 222 -5.33 22.94 13.69
CA ASN A 222 -4.10 22.21 13.36
C ASN A 222 -4.35 20.97 12.46
N GLY A 223 -5.37 21.00 11.59
CA GLY A 223 -5.79 19.86 10.76
C GLY A 223 -4.96 19.64 9.49
N ASP A 224 -3.63 19.61 9.60
CA ASP A 224 -2.76 19.40 8.43
C ASP A 224 -2.94 18.00 7.86
N LEU A 225 -3.31 17.93 6.57
CA LEU A 225 -3.47 16.68 5.85
C LEU A 225 -2.13 16.28 5.23
N THR A 226 -1.53 15.24 5.77
CA THR A 226 -0.22 14.75 5.33
C THR A 226 -0.42 13.74 4.20
N PRO A 227 0.18 13.95 3.02
CA PRO A 227 0.17 12.96 1.96
C PRO A 227 0.95 11.71 2.37
N THR A 228 0.37 10.56 2.10
CA THR A 228 1.09 9.28 2.10
C THR A 228 1.72 9.14 0.71
N PRO A 229 3.05 9.29 0.55
CA PRO A 229 3.67 9.15 -0.76
C PRO A 229 3.45 7.73 -1.22
N SER A 230 3.18 7.52 -2.51
CA SER A 230 3.03 6.21 -3.11
C SER A 230 4.02 6.00 -4.25
N ASP A 231 4.39 4.79 -4.62
CA ASP A 231 5.11 4.61 -5.89
C ASP A 231 4.13 4.62 -7.08
N ALA A 232 4.64 4.28 -8.28
CA ALA A 232 3.83 4.22 -9.49
C ALA A 232 2.70 3.17 -9.42
N ASP A 233 2.80 2.21 -8.49
CA ASP A 233 1.82 1.14 -8.27
C ASP A 233 0.81 1.50 -7.16
N GLY A 234 1.00 2.62 -6.46
CA GLY A 234 0.15 3.04 -5.33
C GLY A 234 0.62 2.62 -3.95
N ASP A 235 1.84 2.08 -3.82
CA ASP A 235 2.35 1.58 -2.55
C ASP A 235 2.86 2.70 -1.65
N PRO A 236 2.43 2.80 -0.39
CA PRO A 236 2.97 3.77 0.57
C PRO A 236 4.51 3.71 0.67
N ILE A 237 5.20 4.78 0.25
CA ILE A 237 6.63 4.98 0.46
C ILE A 237 6.82 5.49 1.89
N GLN A 238 7.00 4.58 2.84
CA GLN A 238 7.35 4.92 4.22
C GLN A 238 8.87 4.98 4.36
N LYS A 239 9.45 6.15 4.11
CA LYS A 239 10.85 6.41 4.49
C LYS A 239 10.97 6.59 6.01
N LEU A 240 12.05 6.07 6.58
CA LEU A 240 12.57 6.52 7.87
C LEU A 240 13.32 7.84 7.68
N ASP A 241 12.62 8.97 7.74
CA ASP A 241 13.29 10.27 7.95
C ASP A 241 12.45 11.17 8.89
N PRO A 242 12.78 11.22 10.20
CA PRO A 242 12.10 12.11 11.15
C PRO A 242 12.31 13.61 10.88
N LYS A 243 13.23 14.02 9.99
CA LYS A 243 13.46 15.43 9.61
C LYS A 243 12.66 15.87 8.39
N ASN A 244 12.12 14.94 7.59
CA ASN A 244 11.42 15.23 6.33
C ASN A 244 10.07 14.51 6.24
N ALA A 245 9.22 14.61 7.27
CA ALA A 245 7.81 14.26 7.12
C ALA A 245 7.21 15.10 5.98
N LEU A 246 6.81 14.44 4.89
CA LEU A 246 6.36 15.08 3.65
C LEU A 246 5.01 15.76 3.88
N THR A 247 5.01 16.98 4.44
CA THR A 247 3.79 17.77 4.69
C THR A 247 3.41 18.67 3.51
N LYS A 248 4.26 18.75 2.47
CA LYS A 248 4.07 19.69 1.36
C LYS A 248 4.32 19.04 -0.01
N PHE A 249 3.46 19.36 -0.97
CA PHE A 249 3.63 18.99 -2.37
C PHE A 249 4.39 20.10 -3.09
N VAL A 250 5.27 19.76 -4.04
CA VAL A 250 5.98 20.75 -4.86
C VAL A 250 5.70 20.51 -6.34
N ARG A 251 5.40 21.58 -7.09
CA ARG A 251 5.24 21.52 -8.55
C ARG A 251 5.75 22.82 -9.23
N PRO A 252 6.29 22.72 -10.45
CA PRO A 252 6.74 23.87 -11.23
C PRO A 252 5.55 24.60 -11.86
N VAL A 253 5.61 25.93 -11.87
CA VAL A 253 4.68 26.79 -12.61
C VAL A 253 5.04 26.76 -14.10
N LYS A 254 4.05 26.46 -14.94
CA LYS A 254 4.19 26.34 -16.39
C LYS A 254 3.12 27.16 -17.12
N VAL A 255 3.24 27.18 -18.44
CA VAL A 255 2.21 27.69 -19.35
C VAL A 255 1.37 26.53 -19.83
N HIS A 256 0.05 26.67 -19.76
CA HIS A 256 -0.91 25.66 -20.20
C HIS A 256 -1.90 26.25 -21.21
N PRO A 257 -2.18 25.56 -22.33
CA PRO A 257 -3.27 25.95 -23.22
C PRO A 257 -4.60 25.77 -22.50
N TYR A 258 -5.61 26.55 -22.90
CA TYR A 258 -6.97 26.38 -22.36
C TYR A 258 -8.05 26.43 -23.44
N THR A 259 -9.14 25.71 -23.20
CA THR A 259 -10.36 25.70 -24.01
C THR A 259 -11.48 26.48 -23.32
N LYS A 260 -12.67 26.53 -23.93
CA LYS A 260 -13.87 27.10 -23.27
C LYS A 260 -14.19 26.41 -21.94
N MET A 261 -13.92 25.10 -21.82
CA MET A 261 -14.18 24.30 -20.61
C MET A 261 -13.14 24.57 -19.51
N THR A 262 -11.87 24.67 -19.88
CA THR A 262 -10.77 24.90 -18.93
C THR A 262 -10.42 26.38 -18.79
N ARG A 263 -11.36 27.28 -19.10
CA ARG A 263 -11.15 28.73 -19.10
C ARG A 263 -10.71 29.19 -17.71
N PRO A 264 -9.61 29.97 -17.59
CA PRO A 264 -9.12 30.43 -16.30
C PRO A 264 -10.01 31.52 -15.70
N PRO A 265 -9.95 31.74 -14.37
CA PRO A 265 -10.71 32.77 -13.67
C PRO A 265 -10.30 34.17 -14.13
N ALA A 266 -11.22 35.13 -13.95
CA ALA A 266 -11.01 36.52 -14.33
C ALA A 266 -9.76 37.11 -13.65
N GLY A 267 -8.98 37.90 -14.40
CA GLY A 267 -7.71 38.46 -13.93
C GLY A 267 -6.48 37.56 -14.11
N SER A 268 -6.66 36.31 -14.57
CA SER A 268 -5.53 35.44 -14.92
C SER A 268 -4.75 35.98 -16.12
N ILE A 269 -3.42 35.84 -16.09
CA ILE A 269 -2.56 36.24 -17.20
C ILE A 269 -2.75 35.26 -18.34
N THR A 270 -3.29 35.74 -19.46
CA THR A 270 -3.53 34.95 -20.66
C THR A 270 -2.91 35.62 -21.88
N ASP A 271 -2.34 34.81 -22.77
CA ASP A 271 -1.82 35.28 -24.05
C ASP A 271 -1.79 34.15 -25.07
N ALA A 272 -1.71 34.50 -26.35
CA ALA A 272 -1.46 33.56 -27.43
C ALA A 272 0.03 33.20 -27.49
N MET A 273 0.35 31.91 -27.48
CA MET A 273 1.73 31.44 -27.73
C MET A 273 1.79 30.73 -29.07
N ILE A 274 2.86 31.00 -29.82
CA ILE A 274 3.19 30.26 -31.03
C ILE A 274 4.08 29.07 -30.67
N THR A 275 3.62 27.86 -30.98
CA THR A 275 4.42 26.64 -30.93
C THR A 275 4.83 26.23 -32.34
N ALA A 276 6.14 26.08 -32.57
CA ALA A 276 6.68 25.59 -33.84
C ALA A 276 6.92 24.08 -33.74
N GLU A 277 6.04 23.27 -34.35
CA GLU A 277 6.34 21.86 -34.66
C GLU A 277 6.89 21.78 -36.08
N LYS A 278 7.95 20.99 -36.28
CA LYS A 278 8.64 20.85 -37.57
C LYS A 278 7.63 20.43 -38.65
N GLY A 279 7.40 21.28 -39.66
CA GLY A 279 6.52 21.01 -40.80
C GLY A 279 5.04 21.39 -40.64
N LYS A 280 4.62 22.04 -39.56
CA LYS A 280 3.24 22.56 -39.40
C LYS A 280 3.20 24.10 -39.38
N SER A 281 2.09 24.67 -39.86
CA SER A 281 1.80 26.11 -39.74
C SER A 281 1.79 26.54 -38.27
N GLN A 282 2.44 27.65 -37.94
CA GLN A 282 2.41 28.25 -36.59
C GLN A 282 0.96 28.54 -36.17
N THR A 283 0.45 27.84 -35.15
CA THR A 283 -0.91 28.02 -34.60
C THR A 283 -0.86 28.80 -33.29
N SER A 284 -1.74 29.80 -33.17
CA SER A 284 -1.90 30.63 -31.97
C SER A 284 -3.01 30.07 -31.08
N ASN A 285 -2.65 29.45 -29.95
CA ASN A 285 -3.61 28.99 -28.94
C ASN A 285 -3.60 29.91 -27.72
N PRO A 286 -4.74 30.16 -27.06
CA PRO A 286 -4.76 30.92 -25.83
C PRO A 286 -4.19 30.08 -24.68
N ASN A 287 -3.31 30.67 -23.89
CA ASN A 287 -2.58 30.03 -22.82
C ASN A 287 -2.70 30.80 -21.51
N VAL A 288 -2.44 30.13 -20.38
CA VAL A 288 -2.44 30.72 -19.03
C VAL A 288 -1.23 30.24 -18.23
N GLN A 289 -0.70 31.09 -17.36
CA GLN A 289 0.34 30.72 -16.39
C GLN A 289 -0.30 30.11 -15.14
N LYS A 290 -0.02 28.84 -14.87
CA LYS A 290 -0.53 28.14 -13.68
C LYS A 290 0.38 27.01 -13.24
N CYS A 291 0.14 26.53 -12.03
CA CYS A 291 0.62 25.27 -11.52
C CYS A 291 -0.55 24.30 -11.38
N VAL A 292 -0.33 23.01 -11.67
CA VAL A 292 -1.35 21.96 -11.55
C VAL A 292 -0.85 20.91 -10.57
N PHE A 293 -1.63 20.68 -9.52
CA PHE A 293 -1.38 19.63 -8.52
C PHE A 293 -2.45 18.54 -8.67
N PRO A 294 -2.08 17.34 -9.12
CA PRO A 294 -2.96 16.20 -9.01
C PRO A 294 -2.95 15.73 -7.54
N VAL A 295 -4.14 15.47 -6.98
CA VAL A 295 -4.35 15.15 -5.57
C VAL A 295 -5.25 13.92 -5.47
N PHE A 296 -4.79 12.91 -4.75
CA PHE A 296 -5.58 11.75 -4.37
C PHE A 296 -6.21 11.99 -3.00
N ILE A 297 -7.53 11.80 -2.88
CA ILE A 297 -8.27 12.03 -1.63
C ILE A 297 -8.13 10.79 -0.74
N GLU A 298 -7.16 10.78 0.16
CA GLU A 298 -6.81 9.59 0.94
C GLU A 298 -7.88 9.21 1.97
N GLN A 299 -8.16 7.91 2.09
CA GLN A 299 -9.01 7.40 3.16
C GLN A 299 -8.41 7.69 4.55
N ALA A 300 -7.09 7.73 4.67
CA ALA A 300 -6.38 8.03 5.92
C ALA A 300 -6.66 9.45 6.45
N TRP A 301 -7.02 10.39 5.57
CA TRP A 301 -7.36 11.76 5.97
C TRP A 301 -8.63 11.85 6.81
N GLN A 302 -9.49 10.82 6.78
CA GLN A 302 -10.63 10.69 7.70
C GLN A 302 -10.17 10.72 9.17
N VAL A 303 -9.01 10.13 9.48
CA VAL A 303 -8.47 10.08 10.84
C VAL A 303 -7.63 11.32 11.18
N GLN A 304 -7.06 11.98 10.16
CA GLN A 304 -6.26 13.20 10.35
C GLN A 304 -7.13 14.46 10.52
N GLY A 305 -8.26 14.54 9.82
CA GLY A 305 -9.23 15.64 9.95
C GLY A 305 -10.29 15.43 11.03
N ALA A 306 -10.37 14.24 11.63
CA ALA A 306 -11.27 13.97 12.74
C ALA A 306 -10.77 14.63 14.04
N GLY A 307 -11.51 15.63 14.54
CA GLY A 307 -11.34 16.14 15.90
C GLY A 307 -11.95 15.19 16.94
N PHE A 308 -11.84 15.55 18.23
CA PHE A 308 -12.39 14.76 19.36
C PHE A 308 -13.90 14.47 19.28
N TRP A 309 -14.64 15.17 18.41
CA TRP A 309 -16.09 15.10 18.22
C TRP A 309 -16.53 14.89 16.75
N ASP A 310 -15.59 14.73 15.82
CA ASP A 310 -15.87 14.50 14.39
C ASP A 310 -15.51 13.04 14.05
N ASP A 311 -16.41 12.32 13.39
CA ASP A 311 -16.23 10.90 13.02
C ASP A 311 -15.36 10.73 11.76
N GLY A 312 -14.87 11.84 11.18
CA GLY A 312 -14.07 11.85 9.97
C GLY A 312 -14.87 11.57 8.71
N SER A 313 -16.21 11.52 8.79
CA SER A 313 -17.09 11.23 7.64
C SER A 313 -17.09 12.33 6.59
N LYS A 314 -16.68 13.56 6.94
CA LYS A 314 -16.62 14.72 6.06
C LYS A 314 -15.38 15.58 6.30
N LEU A 315 -14.74 16.05 5.23
CA LEU A 315 -13.63 17.01 5.27
C LEU A 315 -13.94 18.26 4.43
N SER A 316 -13.32 19.37 4.80
CA SER A 316 -13.33 20.60 3.99
C SER A 316 -11.90 21.05 3.76
N ILE A 317 -11.36 20.71 2.60
CA ILE A 317 -9.91 20.81 2.33
C ILE A 317 -9.60 22.15 1.67
N ASN A 318 -8.72 22.93 2.28
CA ASN A 318 -8.20 24.17 1.71
C ASN A 318 -6.67 24.13 1.54
N PRO A 319 -6.11 24.67 0.44
CA PRO A 319 -4.68 24.69 0.21
C PRO A 319 -4.00 25.94 0.81
N ILE A 320 -2.75 25.77 1.25
CA ILE A 320 -1.84 26.84 1.64
C ILE A 320 -0.64 26.80 0.69
N VAL A 321 -0.36 27.91 0.00
CA VAL A 321 0.75 28.02 -0.95
C VAL A 321 1.97 28.64 -0.28
N TYR A 322 3.15 28.03 -0.44
CA TYR A 322 4.43 28.54 0.04
C TYR A 322 5.35 28.86 -1.14
N HIS A 323 5.98 30.04 -1.07
CA HIS A 323 7.01 30.47 -2.02
C HIS A 323 7.79 31.68 -1.49
N ASP A 324 9.13 31.62 -1.51
CA ASP A 324 10.02 32.61 -0.87
C ASP A 324 9.84 34.05 -1.36
N LYS A 325 9.44 34.21 -2.63
CA LYS A 325 9.25 35.54 -3.24
C LYS A 325 7.84 36.11 -3.06
N ILE A 326 6.92 35.38 -2.43
CA ILE A 326 5.58 35.87 -2.12
C ILE A 326 5.61 36.66 -0.80
N LYS A 327 4.83 37.74 -0.71
CA LYS A 327 4.74 38.58 0.50
C LYS A 327 4.29 37.71 1.70
N LYS A 328 5.10 37.66 2.77
CA LYS A 328 4.97 36.77 3.95
C LYS A 328 5.34 35.30 3.75
N GLY A 329 5.85 34.91 2.57
CA GLY A 329 6.33 33.55 2.28
C GLY A 329 5.24 32.47 2.14
N LYS A 330 3.98 32.78 2.48
CA LYS A 330 2.81 31.91 2.31
C LYS A 330 1.53 32.67 2.00
N ILE A 331 0.58 32.00 1.35
CA ILE A 331 -0.80 32.46 1.09
C ILE A 331 -1.76 31.34 1.48
N ASP A 332 -2.69 31.63 2.39
CA ASP A 332 -3.79 30.75 2.74
C ASP A 332 -4.94 30.98 1.73
N LEU A 333 -5.39 29.92 1.06
CA LEU A 333 -6.47 29.99 0.06
C LEU A 333 -7.80 29.51 0.68
N ASP A 334 -8.24 30.18 1.74
CA ASP A 334 -9.44 29.80 2.51
C ASP A 334 -10.73 29.87 1.66
N ASP A 335 -10.76 30.65 0.59
CA ASP A 335 -11.88 30.73 -0.36
C ASP A 335 -11.93 29.56 -1.36
N CYS A 336 -10.91 28.68 -1.36
CA CYS A 336 -10.77 27.54 -2.29
C CYS A 336 -10.93 26.20 -1.55
N VAL A 337 -12.18 25.87 -1.18
CA VAL A 337 -12.49 24.68 -0.37
C VAL A 337 -13.03 23.53 -1.24
N LEU A 338 -12.41 22.36 -1.12
CA LEU A 338 -12.95 21.10 -1.63
C LEU A 338 -13.73 20.39 -0.52
N LYS A 339 -14.99 20.04 -0.80
CA LYS A 339 -15.81 19.26 0.12
C LYS A 339 -15.65 17.77 -0.17
N VAL A 340 -15.38 16.99 0.87
CA VAL A 340 -15.19 15.53 0.76
C VAL A 340 -16.09 14.83 1.77
N SER A 341 -16.73 13.73 1.38
CA SER A 341 -17.50 12.88 2.28
C SER A 341 -17.46 11.41 1.87
N LYS A 342 -17.87 10.50 2.77
CA LYS A 342 -18.00 9.07 2.45
C LYS A 342 -18.98 8.79 1.31
N ASP A 343 -20.06 9.55 1.24
CA ASP A 343 -21.13 9.40 0.24
C ASP A 343 -20.99 10.38 -0.94
N GLY A 344 -19.80 11.00 -1.08
CA GLY A 344 -19.52 11.94 -2.15
C GLY A 344 -19.50 11.27 -3.52
N ILE A 345 -19.42 12.08 -4.58
CA ILE A 345 -19.28 11.57 -5.95
C ILE A 345 -17.86 11.03 -6.12
N TRP A 346 -17.74 9.75 -6.46
CA TRP A 346 -16.45 9.15 -6.77
C TRP A 346 -15.94 9.64 -8.13
N MET A 347 -14.73 10.22 -8.13
CA MET A 347 -14.07 10.68 -9.35
C MET A 347 -12.94 9.71 -9.73
N PRO A 348 -13.10 8.93 -10.81
CA PRO A 348 -12.07 8.00 -11.24
C PRO A 348 -10.79 8.75 -11.64
N GLY A 349 -9.64 8.18 -11.33
CA GLY A 349 -8.37 8.70 -11.82
C GLY A 349 -7.21 7.74 -11.65
N GLU A 350 -6.08 8.14 -12.20
CA GLU A 350 -4.87 7.31 -12.32
C GLU A 350 -4.00 7.35 -11.05
N LEU A 351 -4.31 8.23 -10.08
CA LEU A 351 -3.57 8.28 -8.82
C LEU A 351 -4.17 7.32 -7.79
N SER A 352 -3.30 6.52 -7.19
CA SER A 352 -3.56 5.66 -6.03
C SER A 352 -2.97 6.22 -4.72
N GLY A 353 -2.27 7.36 -4.78
CA GLY A 353 -1.66 8.07 -3.66
C GLY A 353 -1.07 9.43 -4.06
N ASN A 354 -0.43 10.11 -3.10
CA ASN A 354 -0.02 11.51 -3.23
C ASN A 354 1.51 11.67 -3.31
N ASN A 355 2.06 11.84 -4.52
CA ASN A 355 3.51 11.92 -4.70
C ASN A 355 4.05 13.36 -4.65
N PRO A 356 4.90 13.72 -3.67
CA PRO A 356 5.67 14.95 -3.74
C PRO A 356 6.72 14.82 -4.87
N LEU A 357 6.89 15.89 -5.64
CA LEU A 357 7.95 15.94 -6.65
C LEU A 357 9.28 16.07 -5.88
N VAL A 358 10.17 15.07 -6.01
CA VAL A 358 11.52 15.17 -5.45
C VAL A 358 12.29 16.21 -6.27
N ILE A 359 12.59 17.36 -5.67
CA ILE A 359 13.44 18.38 -6.29
C ILE A 359 14.88 17.85 -6.21
N GLY A 360 15.45 17.35 -7.32
CA GLY A 360 16.85 16.94 -7.30
C GLY A 360 17.35 16.00 -8.40
N GLU A 361 16.48 15.31 -9.14
CA GLU A 361 16.94 14.53 -10.29
C GLU A 361 17.23 15.45 -11.47
N ALA A 362 18.43 16.04 -11.46
CA ALA A 362 19.11 16.28 -12.71
C ALA A 362 19.18 14.93 -13.45
N GLU A 363 18.73 14.90 -14.71
CA GLU A 363 19.13 13.86 -15.66
C GLU A 363 20.67 13.74 -15.60
N LYS A 364 21.18 12.82 -14.77
CA LYS A 364 22.57 12.44 -14.75
C LYS A 364 22.81 11.57 -15.97
N GLY A 365 23.18 12.23 -17.06
CA GLY A 365 23.96 11.56 -18.10
C GLY A 365 25.24 11.04 -17.47
N GLY A 366 25.37 9.72 -17.43
CA GLY A 366 26.63 8.97 -17.39
C GLY A 366 27.46 9.00 -16.09
N ILE A 367 27.65 7.78 -15.56
CA ILE A 367 28.79 7.24 -14.77
C ILE A 367 28.64 7.31 -13.22
N PRO A 368 29.05 6.30 -12.42
CA PRO A 368 29.30 4.85 -12.63
C PRO A 368 28.30 3.96 -11.85
N GLU A 369 28.37 2.63 -11.99
CA GLU A 369 27.54 1.63 -11.27
C GLU A 369 27.23 2.02 -9.81
N GLU A 370 25.97 2.38 -9.52
CA GLU A 370 25.45 2.42 -8.15
C GLU A 370 25.55 1.00 -7.58
N GLN A 371 26.19 0.86 -6.41
CA GLN A 371 26.10 -0.37 -5.63
C GLN A 371 24.61 -0.68 -5.41
N LYS A 372 24.13 -1.74 -6.04
CA LYS A 372 22.75 -2.20 -5.92
C LYS A 372 22.49 -2.50 -4.44
N LYS A 373 21.65 -1.68 -3.79
CA LYS A 373 21.24 -1.89 -2.39
C LYS A 373 20.58 -3.26 -2.25
N ILE A 374 20.73 -3.87 -1.06
CA ILE A 374 20.14 -5.17 -0.77
C ILE A 374 18.64 -5.03 -0.52
N ASP A 375 17.84 -5.91 -1.11
CA ASP A 375 16.40 -6.02 -0.86
C ASP A 375 16.13 -7.25 0.02
N PHE A 376 15.21 -7.19 0.97
CA PHE A 376 14.82 -8.35 1.79
C PHE A 376 13.40 -8.79 1.48
N THR A 377 13.15 -10.09 1.62
CA THR A 377 11.80 -10.63 1.70
C THR A 377 11.66 -11.50 2.94
N PHE A 378 10.67 -11.22 3.77
CA PHE A 378 10.38 -11.93 5.00
C PHE A 378 9.01 -12.60 4.94
N GLY A 379 8.96 -13.93 5.03
CA GLY A 379 7.77 -14.69 5.36
C GLY A 379 7.61 -14.78 6.87
N VAL A 380 6.59 -14.14 7.44
CA VAL A 380 6.31 -14.12 8.88
C VAL A 380 5.10 -15.00 9.17
N PHE A 381 5.26 -15.97 10.06
CA PHE A 381 4.23 -16.97 10.39
C PHE A 381 3.98 -17.00 11.89
N ILE A 382 2.78 -16.62 12.33
CA ILE A 382 2.42 -16.55 13.75
C ILE A 382 1.30 -17.54 14.06
N ASP A 383 1.57 -18.51 14.92
CA ASP A 383 0.64 -19.60 15.20
C ASP A 383 -0.54 -19.21 16.12
N GLY A 384 -1.56 -20.06 16.15
CA GLY A 384 -2.72 -19.97 17.03
C GLY A 384 -2.39 -20.28 18.48
N THR A 385 -3.26 -19.92 19.41
CA THR A 385 -3.05 -20.19 20.84
C THR A 385 -2.95 -21.68 21.11
N LEU A 386 -2.01 -22.07 21.98
CA LEU A 386 -1.71 -23.45 22.29
C LEU A 386 -1.27 -24.24 21.05
N ASN A 387 -0.83 -23.60 19.96
CA ASN A 387 -0.14 -24.28 18.87
C ASN A 387 1.34 -23.97 18.92
N ASN A 388 2.15 -25.02 18.81
CA ASN A 388 3.59 -24.92 18.68
C ASN A 388 4.06 -26.01 17.72
N MET A 389 4.52 -25.60 16.54
CA MET A 389 5.02 -26.49 15.49
C MET A 389 6.11 -27.43 16.02
N TYR A 390 7.01 -26.92 16.86
CA TYR A 390 8.13 -27.70 17.35
C TYR A 390 7.67 -28.78 18.33
N ASN A 391 6.68 -28.48 19.18
CA ASN A 391 6.06 -29.46 20.07
C ASN A 391 5.38 -30.58 19.26
N THR A 392 4.65 -30.23 18.20
CA THR A 392 4.05 -31.22 17.29
C THR A 392 5.12 -32.08 16.59
N ILE A 393 6.21 -31.49 16.09
CA ILE A 393 7.28 -32.25 15.42
C ILE A 393 7.96 -33.22 16.41
N ALA A 394 8.22 -32.78 17.64
CA ALA A 394 8.78 -33.62 18.69
C ALA A 394 7.85 -34.81 19.02
N ARG A 395 6.54 -34.56 19.19
CA ARG A 395 5.54 -35.61 19.40
C ARG A 395 5.53 -36.62 18.25
N ARG A 396 5.42 -36.14 17.00
CA ARG A 396 5.34 -37.03 15.83
C ARG A 396 6.61 -37.85 15.64
N THR A 397 7.79 -37.28 15.93
CA THR A 397 9.07 -38.00 15.88
C THR A 397 9.10 -39.13 16.93
N TRP A 398 8.59 -38.86 18.13
CA TRP A 398 8.46 -39.87 19.18
C TRP A 398 7.48 -40.98 18.80
N GLU A 399 6.31 -40.63 18.26
CA GLU A 399 5.31 -41.60 17.78
C GLU A 399 5.92 -42.50 16.71
N ASP A 400 6.61 -41.92 15.73
CA ASP A 400 7.28 -42.66 14.65
C ASP A 400 8.33 -43.66 15.21
N ASP A 401 9.09 -43.28 16.24
CA ASP A 401 10.04 -44.18 16.92
C ASP A 401 9.33 -45.33 17.66
N GLN A 402 8.20 -45.07 18.33
CA GLN A 402 7.43 -46.14 18.98
C GLN A 402 6.85 -47.11 17.95
N ILE A 403 6.34 -46.62 16.83
CA ILE A 403 5.81 -47.45 15.73
C ILE A 403 6.94 -48.33 15.17
N LYS A 404 8.13 -47.74 14.89
CA LYS A 404 9.30 -48.51 14.42
C LYS A 404 9.73 -49.59 15.40
N LYS A 405 9.71 -49.30 16.71
CA LYS A 405 10.05 -50.28 17.76
C LYS A 405 9.03 -51.41 17.83
N LYS A 406 7.74 -51.08 17.76
CA LYS A 406 6.64 -52.05 17.75
C LYS A 406 6.70 -52.98 16.54
N HIS A 407 7.09 -52.48 15.38
CA HIS A 407 7.24 -53.22 14.12
C HIS A 407 8.72 -53.38 13.72
N SER A 408 9.58 -53.73 14.67
CA SER A 408 11.02 -53.87 14.43
C SER A 408 11.40 -55.12 13.62
N ASP A 409 10.46 -56.04 13.47
CA ASP A 409 10.58 -57.33 12.79
C ASP A 409 10.22 -57.27 11.29
N VAL A 410 9.62 -56.17 10.80
CA VAL A 410 9.24 -56.00 9.40
C VAL A 410 10.26 -55.18 8.60
N SER A 411 10.15 -55.19 7.27
CA SER A 411 11.05 -54.42 6.40
C SER A 411 10.92 -52.90 6.62
N TYR A 412 11.96 -52.15 6.27
CA TYR A 412 11.96 -50.68 6.36
C TYR A 412 10.77 -50.04 5.60
N GLN A 413 10.41 -50.58 4.44
CA GLN A 413 9.26 -50.07 3.67
C GLN A 413 7.94 -50.30 4.43
N GLN A 414 7.75 -51.49 4.98
CA GLN A 414 6.55 -51.79 5.79
C GLN A 414 6.51 -50.94 7.07
N GLN A 415 7.65 -50.67 7.71
CA GLN A 415 7.73 -49.73 8.83
C GLN A 415 7.28 -48.32 8.42
N ARG A 416 7.67 -47.84 7.23
CA ARG A 416 7.19 -46.56 6.71
C ARG A 416 5.69 -46.57 6.48
N ASP A 417 5.14 -47.65 5.94
CA ASP A 417 3.71 -47.77 5.70
C ASP A 417 2.92 -47.72 7.03
N TYR A 418 3.43 -48.33 8.11
CA TYR A 418 2.85 -48.22 9.46
C TYR A 418 2.96 -46.80 10.06
N ILE A 419 4.04 -46.08 9.79
CA ILE A 419 4.21 -44.68 10.25
C ILE A 419 3.19 -43.76 9.56
N GLU A 420 2.88 -44.05 8.29
CA GLU A 420 1.91 -43.30 7.49
C GLU A 420 0.45 -43.68 7.79
N ASP A 421 0.20 -44.76 8.54
CA ASP A 421 -1.13 -45.21 8.96
C ASP A 421 -1.65 -44.41 10.18
N PRO A 422 -2.74 -43.63 10.02
CA PRO A 422 -3.32 -42.88 11.12
C PRO A 422 -3.84 -43.74 12.27
N GLU A 423 -4.34 -44.95 12.00
CA GLU A 423 -4.86 -45.83 13.07
C GLU A 423 -3.74 -46.31 13.98
N GLU A 424 -2.60 -46.68 13.39
CA GLU A 424 -1.44 -47.12 14.15
C GLU A 424 -0.84 -45.98 14.98
N ARG A 425 -0.81 -44.77 14.43
CA ARG A 425 -0.39 -43.57 15.16
C ARG A 425 -1.31 -43.24 16.34
N LEU A 426 -2.63 -43.34 16.16
CA LEU A 426 -3.61 -43.15 17.24
C LEU A 426 -3.45 -44.19 18.35
N ASN A 427 -3.16 -45.45 17.99
CA ASN A 427 -2.91 -46.51 18.97
C ASN A 427 -1.68 -46.19 19.82
N VAL A 428 -0.60 -45.70 19.22
CA VAL A 428 0.61 -45.28 19.94
C VAL A 428 0.31 -44.10 20.87
N ALA A 429 -0.37 -43.07 20.39
CA ALA A 429 -0.78 -41.92 21.21
C ALA A 429 -1.68 -42.34 22.38
N ALA A 430 -2.60 -43.29 22.18
CA ALA A 430 -3.53 -43.76 23.20
C ALA A 430 -2.91 -44.72 24.23
N SER A 431 -1.86 -45.46 23.86
CA SER A 431 -1.34 -46.60 24.63
C SER A 431 -0.45 -46.26 25.83
N ASN A 432 -0.01 -45.01 26.02
CA ASN A 432 0.88 -44.64 27.13
C ASN A 432 0.60 -43.24 27.71
N GLN A 433 -0.59 -43.03 28.26
CA GLN A 433 -1.02 -41.77 28.92
C GLN A 433 -0.13 -41.28 30.10
N LYS A 434 0.99 -41.92 30.45
CA LYS A 434 1.81 -41.55 31.62
C LYS A 434 3.33 -41.56 31.47
N GLN A 435 3.94 -41.87 30.31
CA GLN A 435 5.41 -41.95 30.26
C GLN A 435 6.03 -41.73 28.88
N VAL A 436 6.98 -40.80 28.80
CA VAL A 436 7.94 -40.67 27.69
C VAL A 436 9.35 -40.72 28.32
N GLY A 437 10.04 -41.87 28.21
CA GLY A 437 11.41 -42.07 28.73
C GLY A 437 11.53 -42.92 30.02
N LYS A 438 12.76 -43.09 30.54
CA LYS A 438 13.04 -43.87 31.77
C LYS A 438 12.52 -43.15 33.02
N ALA A 439 11.95 -43.92 33.96
CA ALA A 439 11.16 -43.44 35.11
C ALA A 439 11.86 -42.46 36.09
N LYS A 440 13.19 -42.32 36.06
CA LYS A 440 13.93 -41.40 36.94
C LYS A 440 14.31 -40.07 36.27
N GLU A 441 14.10 -39.94 34.96
CA GLU A 441 14.50 -38.77 34.15
C GLU A 441 13.30 -38.09 33.48
N SER A 442 12.19 -38.82 33.27
CA SER A 442 10.96 -38.30 32.66
C SER A 442 10.14 -37.44 33.65
N ARG A 443 10.13 -36.12 33.45
CA ARG A 443 9.29 -35.15 34.18
C ARG A 443 7.95 -34.84 33.48
N TYR A 444 7.47 -35.64 32.53
CA TYR A 444 6.28 -35.33 31.75
C TYR A 444 4.97 -35.87 32.36
N LYS A 445 3.91 -35.05 32.32
CA LYS A 445 2.51 -35.42 32.62
C LYS A 445 1.62 -34.95 31.47
N TYR A 446 0.93 -35.89 30.81
CA TYR A 446 -0.21 -35.61 29.94
C TYR A 446 -1.26 -34.80 30.74
N SER A 447 -1.68 -33.64 30.23
CA SER A 447 -2.88 -32.93 30.65
C SER A 447 -3.69 -32.56 29.42
N ASP A 448 -5.02 -32.67 29.51
CA ASP A 448 -5.97 -32.62 28.39
C ASP A 448 -6.02 -31.28 27.60
N GLU A 449 -5.16 -30.30 27.93
CA GLU A 449 -5.14 -28.94 27.35
C GLU A 449 -3.71 -28.42 27.13
N SER A 450 -2.86 -29.15 26.38
CA SER A 450 -1.49 -28.71 26.06
C SER A 450 -1.20 -28.62 24.56
N SER A 451 -0.27 -27.75 24.16
CA SER A 451 0.11 -27.55 22.77
C SER A 451 0.75 -28.76 22.10
N PHE A 452 1.32 -29.65 22.91
CA PHE A 452 1.91 -30.91 22.48
C PHE A 452 0.90 -31.83 21.79
N GLU A 453 -0.37 -31.76 22.18
CA GLU A 453 -1.44 -32.63 21.69
C GLU A 453 -1.97 -32.27 20.30
N ASN A 454 -1.60 -31.11 19.79
CA ASN A 454 -2.10 -30.60 18.52
C ASN A 454 -1.27 -31.12 17.33
N ASP A 455 -1.89 -31.23 16.16
CA ASP A 455 -1.17 -31.38 14.89
C ASP A 455 -0.74 -30.00 14.37
N LEU A 456 -0.08 -29.96 13.21
CA LEU A 456 0.38 -28.72 12.61
C LEU A 456 -0.79 -27.83 12.18
N SER A 457 -0.68 -26.54 12.48
CA SER A 457 -1.57 -25.51 11.94
C SER A 457 -1.20 -25.16 10.50
N ASN A 458 -2.13 -24.54 9.79
CA ASN A 458 -1.89 -24.09 8.42
C ASN A 458 -0.73 -23.07 8.33
N PRO A 459 -0.59 -22.06 9.21
CA PRO A 459 0.61 -21.21 9.23
C PRO A 459 1.92 -21.99 9.41
N ALA A 460 1.97 -23.01 10.29
CA ALA A 460 3.16 -23.83 10.47
C ALA A 460 3.49 -24.65 9.21
N ILE A 461 2.48 -25.18 8.53
CA ILE A 461 2.67 -25.89 7.25
C ILE A 461 3.18 -24.94 6.17
N LEU A 462 2.62 -23.72 6.07
CA LEU A 462 3.07 -22.72 5.12
C LEU A 462 4.51 -22.28 5.40
N PHE A 463 4.90 -22.11 6.67
CA PHE A 463 6.29 -21.81 7.07
C PHE A 463 7.27 -22.88 6.57
N LYS A 464 6.96 -24.16 6.79
CA LYS A 464 7.80 -25.28 6.32
C LYS A 464 7.96 -25.33 4.80
N ASN A 465 6.98 -24.80 4.07
CA ASN A 465 6.95 -24.82 2.60
C ASN A 465 7.30 -23.46 1.97
N TYR A 466 7.68 -22.46 2.77
CA TYR A 466 8.16 -21.17 2.29
C TYR A 466 9.59 -21.33 1.76
N VAL A 467 9.78 -20.98 0.49
CA VAL A 467 11.04 -21.13 -0.24
C VAL A 467 11.95 -19.96 0.15
N GLU A 468 12.94 -20.26 0.98
CA GLU A 468 13.96 -19.30 1.39
C GLU A 468 15.18 -19.34 0.46
N ASP A 469 15.86 -18.21 0.37
CA ASP A 469 17.12 -18.02 -0.34
C ASP A 469 18.01 -17.08 0.49
N PRO A 470 18.50 -17.53 1.66
CA PRO A 470 19.27 -16.69 2.58
C PRO A 470 20.64 -16.30 2.02
N LEU A 471 21.16 -17.06 1.05
CA LEU A 471 22.49 -16.86 0.46
C LEU A 471 22.50 -15.82 -0.68
N ASN A 472 21.34 -15.35 -1.11
CA ASN A 472 21.23 -14.34 -2.15
C ASN A 472 21.77 -12.99 -1.67
N LYS A 473 22.92 -12.57 -2.20
CA LYS A 473 23.61 -11.36 -1.74
C LYS A 473 22.88 -10.05 -2.05
N THR A 474 21.93 -10.07 -2.98
CA THR A 474 21.19 -8.86 -3.40
C THR A 474 19.73 -8.88 -2.99
N HIS A 475 19.15 -10.07 -2.80
CA HIS A 475 17.74 -10.22 -2.44
C HIS A 475 17.51 -11.44 -1.53
N PRO A 476 17.97 -11.44 -0.26
CA PRO A 476 17.68 -12.55 0.64
C PRO A 476 16.18 -12.76 0.83
N VAL A 477 15.75 -14.01 0.69
CA VAL A 477 14.40 -14.46 1.05
C VAL A 477 14.50 -15.28 2.33
N LEU A 478 13.83 -14.82 3.38
CA LEU A 478 13.96 -15.33 4.75
C LEU A 478 12.57 -15.63 5.31
N LYS A 479 12.50 -16.55 6.27
CA LYS A 479 11.27 -16.88 6.98
C LYS A 479 11.45 -16.83 8.50
N ILE A 480 10.38 -16.48 9.19
CA ILE A 480 10.32 -16.34 10.65
C ILE A 480 9.04 -17.02 11.12
N TYR A 481 9.18 -17.96 12.04
CA TYR A 481 8.07 -18.59 12.73
C TYR A 481 8.04 -18.14 14.18
N THR A 482 6.85 -17.86 14.69
CA THR A 482 6.61 -17.70 16.13
C THR A 482 5.48 -18.59 16.60
N GLU A 483 5.70 -19.16 17.77
CA GLU A 483 4.79 -20.05 18.45
C GLU A 483 3.53 -19.30 18.92
N GLY A 484 2.48 -20.08 19.16
CA GLY A 484 1.22 -19.58 19.67
C GLY A 484 1.31 -18.83 20.99
N MET A 485 0.34 -17.98 21.27
CA MET A 485 0.14 -17.45 22.62
C MET A 485 -0.11 -18.61 23.60
N GLY A 486 0.42 -18.51 24.81
CA GLY A 486 0.25 -19.51 25.87
C GLY A 486 1.06 -20.81 25.68
N THR A 487 2.07 -20.82 24.80
CA THR A 487 3.02 -21.93 24.67
C THR A 487 4.42 -21.50 25.08
N ASN A 488 5.25 -22.47 25.43
CA ASN A 488 6.67 -22.24 25.63
C ASN A 488 7.32 -21.68 24.36
N THR A 489 8.37 -20.87 24.56
CA THR A 489 9.16 -20.28 23.48
C THR A 489 10.51 -20.98 23.46
N LEU A 490 10.96 -21.44 22.30
CA LEU A 490 12.29 -22.04 22.24
C LEU A 490 13.37 -21.00 22.49
N ASN A 491 14.30 -21.32 23.40
CA ASN A 491 15.49 -20.50 23.65
C ASN A 491 16.39 -20.51 22.41
N ASN A 492 16.72 -19.32 21.91
CA ASN A 492 17.48 -19.10 20.68
C ASN A 492 18.98 -19.48 20.77
N ASN A 493 19.45 -20.08 21.89
CA ASN A 493 20.86 -20.40 22.11
C ASN A 493 21.27 -21.82 21.65
N ASP A 494 20.36 -22.60 21.09
CA ASP A 494 20.67 -23.90 20.51
C ASP A 494 20.79 -23.79 18.98
N ASP A 495 22.01 -23.97 18.47
CA ASP A 495 22.39 -24.03 17.04
C ASP A 495 21.64 -25.13 16.24
N ASN A 496 20.79 -25.92 16.89
CA ASN A 496 19.96 -26.97 16.29
C ASN A 496 18.58 -26.49 15.79
N THR A 497 18.25 -25.21 15.97
CA THR A 497 16.92 -24.64 15.68
C THR A 497 16.56 -24.61 14.19
N GLU A 498 17.53 -24.55 13.27
CA GLU A 498 17.30 -24.62 11.81
C GLU A 498 16.81 -25.99 11.31
N ILE A 499 17.00 -27.06 12.10
CA ILE A 499 16.79 -28.45 11.63
C ILE A 499 15.39 -28.97 12.02
N GLY A 500 14.59 -28.20 12.77
CA GLY A 500 13.28 -28.66 13.23
C GLY A 500 13.34 -29.84 14.19
N VAL A 501 14.49 -30.05 14.86
CA VAL A 501 14.66 -31.09 15.87
C VAL A 501 14.74 -30.40 17.23
N LEU A 502 13.68 -30.55 18.02
CA LEU A 502 13.79 -30.45 19.47
C LEU A 502 14.08 -31.83 20.03
N PRO A 503 15.24 -32.07 20.66
CA PRO A 503 15.38 -33.18 21.58
C PRO A 503 14.24 -33.08 22.61
N LEU A 504 13.54 -34.18 22.88
CA LEU A 504 12.48 -34.25 23.90
C LEU A 504 12.95 -33.75 25.28
N GLU A 505 14.26 -33.78 25.52
CA GLU A 505 14.98 -33.30 26.70
C GLU A 505 14.89 -31.78 26.87
N ASN A 506 14.66 -31.03 25.78
CA ASN A 506 14.56 -29.57 25.74
C ASN A 506 13.11 -29.07 25.75
N TYR A 507 12.13 -29.97 25.93
CA TYR A 507 10.73 -29.58 26.09
C TYR A 507 10.53 -28.88 27.45
N GLU A 508 10.07 -27.64 27.40
CA GLU A 508 9.56 -26.91 28.55
C GLU A 508 8.02 -26.97 28.55
N THR A 509 7.40 -27.08 29.73
CA THR A 509 5.93 -27.04 29.84
C THR A 509 5.40 -25.71 29.31
N ASP A 510 4.23 -25.73 28.66
CA ASP A 510 3.56 -24.50 28.22
C ASP A 510 3.51 -23.46 29.35
N ASP A 511 3.75 -22.19 29.01
CA ASP A 511 3.79 -21.06 29.94
C ASP A 511 2.38 -20.65 30.42
N ILE A 512 1.64 -21.60 30.98
CA ILE A 512 0.27 -21.43 31.48
C ILE A 512 0.26 -20.70 32.84
N ALA A 513 1.37 -20.75 33.59
CA ALA A 513 1.42 -20.43 35.03
C ALA A 513 1.97 -19.04 35.42
N GLN A 514 2.25 -18.12 34.48
CA GLN A 514 2.59 -16.71 34.81
C GLN A 514 1.62 -15.67 34.23
N GLY A 515 0.38 -16.06 33.95
CA GLY A 515 -0.70 -15.14 33.61
C GLY A 515 -1.56 -14.79 34.82
N THR A 516 -1.06 -14.00 35.77
CA THR A 516 -1.94 -13.40 36.79
C THR A 516 -2.81 -12.34 36.12
N GLY A 517 -3.96 -12.75 35.57
CA GLY A 517 -5.05 -11.87 35.15
C GLY A 517 -4.70 -10.82 34.10
N PHE A 518 -5.39 -10.87 32.97
CA PHE A 518 -5.32 -9.88 31.87
C PHE A 518 -4.06 -10.01 31.00
N GLY A 519 -4.20 -9.72 29.71
CA GLY A 519 -3.18 -9.92 28.66
C GLY A 519 -1.94 -9.01 28.77
N GLN A 520 -1.30 -8.97 29.93
CA GLN A 520 -0.03 -8.32 30.24
C GLN A 520 0.93 -9.33 30.90
N GLY A 521 1.33 -10.35 30.15
CA GLY A 521 2.40 -11.27 30.56
C GLY A 521 3.15 -11.78 29.33
N ASN A 522 4.35 -12.34 29.54
CA ASN A 522 5.39 -12.72 28.56
C ASN A 522 4.96 -13.63 27.36
N ALA A 523 3.67 -13.91 27.18
CA ALA A 523 3.11 -14.76 26.13
C ALA A 523 1.86 -14.13 25.47
N GLY A 524 1.72 -12.79 25.49
CA GLY A 524 0.64 -12.03 24.86
C GLY A 524 0.84 -11.70 23.38
N ILE A 525 -0.16 -11.10 22.73
CA ILE A 525 -0.09 -10.68 21.31
C ILE A 525 1.11 -9.75 21.06
N LEU A 526 1.26 -8.70 21.88
CA LEU A 526 2.32 -7.70 21.71
C LEU A 526 3.72 -8.33 21.87
N ASP A 527 3.88 -9.32 22.75
CA ASP A 527 5.16 -10.00 22.94
C ASP A 527 5.54 -10.88 21.76
N ARG A 528 4.57 -11.58 21.15
CA ARG A 528 4.81 -12.30 19.89
C ARG A 528 5.17 -11.35 18.75
N VAL A 529 4.50 -10.20 18.66
CA VAL A 529 4.84 -9.15 17.68
C VAL A 529 6.25 -8.61 17.91
N LYS A 530 6.62 -8.31 19.16
CA LYS A 530 7.97 -7.87 19.53
C LYS A 530 9.02 -8.91 19.13
N ARG A 531 8.80 -10.19 19.45
CA ARG A 531 9.70 -11.29 19.08
C ARG A 531 9.90 -11.38 17.56
N VAL A 532 8.83 -11.31 16.77
CA VAL A 532 8.94 -11.30 15.30
C VAL A 532 9.80 -10.12 14.82
N ILE A 533 9.55 -8.92 15.35
CA ILE A 533 10.29 -7.71 14.96
C ILE A 533 11.76 -7.82 15.33
N GLU A 534 12.08 -8.37 16.50
CA GLU A 534 13.46 -8.61 16.95
C GLU A 534 14.17 -9.62 16.05
N LEU A 535 13.56 -10.78 15.78
CA LEU A 535 14.12 -11.79 14.86
C LEU A 535 14.32 -11.24 13.43
N MET A 536 13.38 -10.43 12.95
CA MET A 536 13.51 -9.77 11.65
C MET A 536 14.64 -8.75 11.65
N SER A 537 14.78 -7.97 12.72
CA SER A 537 15.85 -7.00 12.87
C SER A 537 17.22 -7.69 12.94
N ASP A 538 17.34 -8.79 13.68
CA ASP A 538 18.59 -9.54 13.80
C ASP A 538 19.06 -10.09 12.45
N LYS A 539 18.15 -10.69 11.67
CA LYS A 539 18.43 -11.13 10.29
C LYS A 539 18.87 -9.99 9.36
N ILE A 540 18.31 -8.78 9.54
CA ILE A 540 18.74 -7.60 8.80
C ILE A 540 20.16 -7.17 9.22
N LYS A 541 20.45 -7.18 10.53
CA LYS A 541 21.76 -6.81 11.08
C LYS A 541 22.86 -7.78 10.63
N GLU A 542 22.57 -9.07 10.54
CA GLU A 542 23.49 -10.12 10.07
C GLU A 542 24.02 -9.86 8.65
N ALA A 543 23.24 -9.20 7.79
CA ALA A 543 23.69 -8.83 6.44
C ALA A 543 24.78 -7.73 6.44
N ASN A 544 25.00 -7.07 7.57
CA ASN A 544 26.01 -6.02 7.77
C ASN A 544 25.96 -4.90 6.71
N GLN A 545 24.74 -4.50 6.31
CA GLN A 545 24.48 -3.38 5.40
C GLN A 545 23.84 -2.22 6.17
N LYS A 546 24.30 -0.99 5.91
CA LYS A 546 23.73 0.23 6.51
C LYS A 546 22.63 0.88 5.66
N GLU A 547 22.64 0.59 4.36
CA GLU A 547 21.64 1.08 3.41
C GLU A 547 20.98 -0.11 2.70
N ILE A 548 19.67 -0.23 2.89
CA ILE A 548 18.83 -1.30 2.34
C ILE A 548 17.89 -0.66 1.32
N GLY A 549 17.56 -1.39 0.26
CA GLY A 549 16.58 -0.96 -0.73
C GLY A 549 15.17 -1.18 -0.17
N THR A 550 14.63 -2.37 -0.39
CA THR A 550 13.24 -2.72 -0.11
C THR A 550 13.14 -3.83 0.92
N ILE A 551 12.27 -3.68 1.92
CA ILE A 551 11.84 -4.77 2.81
C ILE A 551 10.45 -5.21 2.35
N THR A 552 10.32 -6.43 1.86
CA THR A 552 9.03 -7.05 1.52
C THR A 552 8.62 -8.03 2.60
N VAL A 553 7.34 -8.01 2.98
CA VAL A 553 6.79 -8.85 4.04
C VAL A 553 5.57 -9.60 3.52
N ASP A 554 5.57 -10.92 3.70
CA ASP A 554 4.39 -11.76 3.62
C ASP A 554 4.04 -12.24 5.03
N VAL A 555 2.87 -11.90 5.54
CA VAL A 555 2.47 -12.24 6.91
C VAL A 555 1.35 -13.25 6.92
N PHE A 556 1.45 -14.24 7.80
CA PHE A 556 0.47 -15.28 8.01
C PHE A 556 0.16 -15.44 9.48
N GLY A 557 -1.11 -15.71 9.79
CA GLY A 557 -1.46 -16.05 11.15
C GLY A 557 -2.77 -16.81 11.28
N PHE A 558 -2.89 -17.56 12.38
CA PHE A 558 -4.11 -18.29 12.75
C PHE A 558 -4.64 -17.81 14.08
N SER A 559 -5.96 -17.61 14.21
CA SER A 559 -6.62 -17.28 15.47
C SER A 559 -6.11 -15.96 16.06
N ARG A 560 -5.59 -16.06 17.27
CA ARG A 560 -4.90 -15.03 18.00
C ARG A 560 -3.57 -14.67 17.32
N GLY A 561 -2.94 -15.60 16.61
CA GLY A 561 -1.80 -15.35 15.73
C GLY A 561 -2.15 -14.53 14.49
N ALA A 562 -3.38 -14.64 13.98
CA ALA A 562 -3.88 -13.74 12.95
C ALA A 562 -4.07 -12.31 13.50
N ALA A 563 -4.51 -12.16 14.75
CA ALA A 563 -4.55 -10.86 15.41
C ALA A 563 -3.13 -10.29 15.61
N SER A 564 -2.16 -11.12 16.01
CA SER A 564 -0.74 -10.76 16.06
C SER A 564 -0.18 -10.38 14.69
N ALA A 565 -0.56 -11.05 13.60
CA ALA A 565 -0.16 -10.70 12.25
C ALA A 565 -0.66 -9.30 11.84
N ARG A 566 -1.92 -9.00 12.17
CA ARG A 566 -2.53 -7.68 11.94
C ARG A 566 -1.86 -6.59 12.79
N CYS A 567 -1.57 -6.89 14.06
CA CYS A 567 -0.85 -6.00 14.97
C CYS A 567 0.61 -5.78 14.52
N PHE A 568 1.29 -6.82 14.05
CA PHE A 568 2.61 -6.73 13.46
C PHE A 568 2.64 -5.77 12.26
N VAL A 569 1.68 -5.90 11.33
CA VAL A 569 1.52 -4.95 10.22
C VAL A 569 1.27 -3.54 10.73
N HIS A 570 0.44 -3.37 11.76
CA HIS A 570 0.23 -2.06 12.39
C HIS A 570 1.54 -1.45 12.89
N GLU A 571 2.36 -2.22 13.59
CA GLU A 571 3.61 -1.76 14.16
C GLU A 571 4.65 -1.38 13.12
N ILE A 572 4.92 -2.27 12.16
CA ILE A 572 5.96 -2.01 11.16
C ILE A 572 5.55 -0.94 10.15
N THR A 573 4.27 -0.54 10.12
CA THR A 573 3.78 0.56 9.26
C THR A 573 3.35 1.79 10.05
N ARG A 574 3.75 1.87 11.33
CA ARG A 574 3.40 2.96 12.25
C ARG A 574 4.14 4.24 11.85
N GLN A 575 3.43 5.37 11.81
CA GLN A 575 4.04 6.67 11.52
C GLN A 575 4.86 7.17 12.71
N SER A 576 5.80 8.11 12.48
CA SER A 576 6.62 8.72 13.53
C SER A 576 5.75 9.40 14.61
N TYR A 577 6.09 9.21 15.88
CA TYR A 577 5.31 9.68 17.03
C TYR A 577 6.21 10.02 18.22
N MET A 578 5.68 10.75 19.21
CA MET A 578 6.42 11.04 20.43
C MET A 578 6.37 9.84 21.38
N ALA A 579 7.50 9.53 22.03
CA ALA A 579 7.54 8.54 23.09
C ALA A 579 6.69 9.01 24.30
N LYS A 580 6.15 8.04 25.06
CA LYS A 580 5.54 8.32 26.36
C LYS A 580 6.65 8.48 27.39
N THR A 581 6.82 9.68 27.91
CA THR A 581 7.94 10.02 28.81
C THR A 581 7.46 10.29 30.22
N THR A 582 8.12 9.68 31.19
CA THR A 582 8.01 10.00 32.62
C THR A 582 9.37 10.42 33.17
N TYR A 583 9.38 11.29 34.18
CA TYR A 583 10.61 11.75 34.82
C TYR A 583 10.64 11.24 36.26
N ASP A 584 11.81 10.78 36.72
CA ASP A 584 12.03 10.53 38.15
C ASP A 584 12.33 11.84 38.91
N ASP A 585 12.44 11.73 40.23
CA ASP A 585 12.71 12.86 41.14
C ASP A 585 14.09 13.51 40.87
N ASP A 586 15.01 12.77 40.24
CA ASP A 586 16.34 13.24 39.82
C ASP A 586 16.34 13.90 38.42
N GLY A 587 15.19 13.87 37.72
CA GLY A 587 15.00 14.47 36.40
C GLY A 587 15.41 13.60 35.21
N ASN A 588 15.70 12.30 35.41
CA ASN A 588 16.01 11.37 34.33
C ASN A 588 14.74 10.98 33.57
N ALA A 589 14.84 10.91 32.25
CA ALA A 589 13.71 10.63 31.37
C ALA A 589 13.58 9.13 31.06
N TYR A 590 12.47 8.51 31.47
CA TYR A 590 12.10 7.16 31.08
C TYR A 590 11.12 7.22 29.92
N CYS A 591 11.58 6.83 28.74
CA CYS A 591 10.82 6.88 27.50
C CYS A 591 10.30 5.49 27.13
N LYS A 592 9.02 5.41 26.78
CA LYS A 592 8.38 4.19 26.29
C LYS A 592 7.75 4.41 24.92
N ASP A 593 7.82 3.39 24.07
CA ASP A 593 7.12 3.36 22.79
C ASP A 593 5.60 3.15 22.98
N ALA A 594 4.86 3.11 21.88
CA ALA A 594 3.39 3.01 21.91
C ALA A 594 2.89 1.73 22.60
N ASN A 595 3.70 0.68 22.66
CA ASN A 595 3.38 -0.60 23.29
C ASN A 595 3.94 -0.73 24.70
N GLY A 596 4.55 0.33 25.23
CA GLY A 596 5.10 0.36 26.59
C GLY A 596 6.51 -0.20 26.72
N TYR A 597 7.19 -0.52 25.62
CA TYR A 597 8.59 -0.97 25.67
C TYR A 597 9.54 0.20 25.77
N GLU A 598 10.63 0.03 26.52
CA GLU A 598 11.61 1.08 26.75
C GLU A 598 12.34 1.47 25.45
N VAL A 599 12.61 2.77 25.33
CA VAL A 599 13.38 3.41 24.26
C VAL A 599 14.38 4.41 24.85
N ASN A 600 15.41 4.76 24.07
CA ASN A 600 16.45 5.70 24.50
C ASN A 600 15.88 7.06 24.97
N GLU A 601 16.49 7.64 26.02
CA GLU A 601 16.08 8.92 26.61
C GLU A 601 16.07 10.11 25.64
N LYS A 602 16.81 10.06 24.53
CA LYS A 602 16.80 11.11 23.50
C LYS A 602 15.41 11.35 22.90
N TYR A 603 14.57 10.32 22.89
CA TYR A 603 13.19 10.40 22.41
C TYR A 603 12.23 11.08 23.40
N SER A 604 12.74 11.58 24.54
CA SER A 604 12.01 12.52 25.40
C SER A 604 11.76 13.87 24.74
N ARG A 605 12.61 14.23 23.77
CA ARG A 605 12.58 15.52 23.06
C ARG A 605 12.52 15.36 21.53
N GLU A 606 12.74 14.14 21.04
CA GLU A 606 12.69 13.80 19.62
C GLU A 606 11.56 12.80 19.33
N ARG A 607 11.04 12.82 18.10
CA ARG A 607 10.04 11.81 17.69
C ARG A 607 10.73 10.49 17.41
N LEU A 608 10.12 9.39 17.82
CA LEU A 608 10.48 8.05 17.36
C LEU A 608 10.37 7.97 15.84
N PRO A 609 11.25 7.19 15.19
CA PRO A 609 11.18 6.98 13.75
C PRO A 609 9.85 6.33 13.31
N SER A 610 9.56 6.42 12.00
CA SER A 610 8.49 5.62 11.37
C SER A 610 8.83 4.12 11.41
N ASN A 611 7.85 3.27 11.12
CA ASN A 611 7.93 1.81 11.17
C ASN A 611 8.04 1.22 12.59
N GLY A 612 7.54 1.95 13.59
CA GLY A 612 7.36 1.47 14.97
C GLY A 612 8.64 0.92 15.59
N ARG A 613 8.53 -0.25 16.24
CA ARG A 613 9.68 -0.89 16.92
C ARG A 613 10.78 -1.30 15.95
N LEU A 614 10.43 -1.75 14.74
CA LEU A 614 11.41 -2.08 13.70
C LEU A 614 12.24 -0.85 13.34
N GLY A 615 11.57 0.26 13.05
CA GLY A 615 12.23 1.52 12.72
C GLY A 615 13.12 2.02 13.85
N TYR A 616 12.68 1.88 15.10
CA TYR A 616 13.50 2.19 16.28
C TYR A 616 14.78 1.35 16.31
N ILE A 617 14.67 0.02 16.24
CA ILE A 617 15.83 -0.88 16.30
C ILE A 617 16.83 -0.57 15.18
N LEU A 618 16.34 -0.44 13.94
CA LEU A 618 17.21 -0.16 12.79
C LEU A 618 17.87 1.23 12.89
N THR A 619 17.14 2.25 13.39
CA THR A 619 17.70 3.60 13.58
C THR A 619 18.82 3.62 14.62
N GLU A 620 18.66 2.92 15.75
CA GLU A 620 19.72 2.84 16.77
C GLU A 620 20.97 2.14 16.23
N GLU A 621 20.81 1.20 15.29
CA GLU A 621 21.91 0.52 14.59
C GLU A 621 22.46 1.29 13.38
N GLN A 622 21.92 2.48 13.10
CA GLN A 622 22.25 3.32 11.94
C GLN A 622 21.99 2.61 10.60
N ILE A 623 20.96 1.77 10.55
CA ILE A 623 20.49 1.08 9.35
C ILE A 623 19.27 1.82 8.80
N THR A 624 19.29 2.09 7.50
CA THR A 624 18.18 2.75 6.78
C THR A 624 17.69 1.86 5.65
N PHE A 625 16.41 1.99 5.30
CA PHE A 625 15.83 1.33 4.12
C PHE A 625 14.97 2.29 3.30
N ASP A 626 14.91 2.09 1.99
CA ASP A 626 14.18 2.98 1.07
C ASP A 626 12.67 2.70 1.05
N LYS A 627 12.25 1.44 1.14
CA LYS A 627 10.85 1.02 1.01
C LYS A 627 10.46 -0.15 1.91
N LEU A 628 9.24 -0.12 2.46
CA LEU A 628 8.59 -1.26 3.12
C LEU A 628 7.33 -1.65 2.33
N ILE A 629 7.20 -2.93 1.98
CA ILE A 629 6.05 -3.48 1.25
C ILE A 629 5.45 -4.63 2.06
N ILE A 630 4.16 -4.55 2.35
CA ILE A 630 3.40 -5.70 2.84
C ILE A 630 2.73 -6.34 1.62
N ARG A 631 3.36 -7.35 1.03
CA ARG A 631 2.91 -7.95 -0.24
C ARG A 631 1.68 -8.81 -0.04
N PHE A 632 1.65 -9.63 1.01
CA PHE A 632 0.57 -10.57 1.23
C PHE A 632 0.24 -10.73 2.71
N ALA A 633 -1.06 -10.84 3.03
CA ALA A 633 -1.55 -11.18 4.35
C ALA A 633 -2.49 -12.39 4.28
N GLY A 634 -2.08 -13.55 4.82
CA GLY A 634 -2.88 -14.77 4.90
C GLY A 634 -3.37 -15.06 6.31
N LEU A 635 -4.65 -14.80 6.57
CA LEU A 635 -5.26 -14.92 7.89
C LEU A 635 -6.22 -16.11 7.96
N TYR A 636 -6.14 -16.86 9.05
CA TYR A 636 -7.11 -17.89 9.41
C TYR A 636 -7.84 -17.48 10.68
N ASP A 637 -9.15 -17.27 10.57
CA ASP A 637 -10.12 -17.10 11.64
C ASP A 637 -9.69 -16.18 12.80
N THR A 638 -9.52 -14.89 12.51
CA THR A 638 -8.94 -13.91 13.44
C THR A 638 -9.75 -13.77 14.74
N VAL A 639 -9.11 -14.02 15.88
CA VAL A 639 -9.69 -13.88 17.24
C VAL A 639 -8.70 -13.16 18.15
N PRO A 640 -8.93 -11.90 18.56
CA PRO A 640 -7.94 -11.11 19.30
C PRO A 640 -7.85 -11.43 20.80
N HIS A 641 -8.84 -12.11 21.41
CA HIS A 641 -8.89 -12.29 22.86
C HIS A 641 -9.52 -13.61 23.30
N HIS A 642 -9.19 -14.07 24.51
CA HIS A 642 -9.87 -15.15 25.24
C HIS A 642 -10.11 -14.72 26.71
N GLY A 643 -11.34 -14.32 27.09
CA GLY A 643 -11.67 -13.89 28.46
C GLY A 643 -12.56 -12.62 28.61
N PHE A 644 -12.74 -12.15 29.86
CA PHE A 644 -13.90 -11.40 30.39
C PHE A 644 -14.10 -9.90 30.04
N VAL A 645 -13.18 -9.18 29.37
CA VAL A 645 -13.36 -7.73 29.14
C VAL A 645 -13.12 -7.39 27.67
N GLN A 646 -14.22 -7.20 26.91
CA GLN A 646 -14.22 -6.79 25.51
C GLN A 646 -14.68 -5.34 25.37
N TRP A 647 -13.74 -4.39 25.27
CA TRP A 647 -14.16 -3.00 25.08
C TRP A 647 -13.39 -2.24 23.97
N ASN A 648 -12.19 -2.64 23.48
CA ASN A 648 -11.61 -2.00 22.27
C ASN A 648 -10.40 -2.64 21.52
N ASP A 649 -10.18 -3.96 21.58
CA ASP A 649 -8.95 -4.60 21.03
C ASP A 649 -8.64 -4.28 19.56
N VAL A 650 -9.65 -4.06 18.71
CA VAL A 650 -9.47 -3.73 17.29
C VAL A 650 -8.71 -2.42 17.11
N LYS A 651 -9.05 -1.41 17.92
CA LYS A 651 -8.42 -0.08 17.89
C LYS A 651 -7.08 -0.11 18.62
N ASP A 652 -7.04 -0.76 19.78
CA ASP A 652 -5.86 -0.78 20.64
C ASP A 652 -4.71 -1.57 20.02
N LEU A 653 -4.99 -2.66 19.29
CA LEU A 653 -4.00 -3.46 18.56
C LEU A 653 -3.85 -3.04 17.08
N GLY A 654 -4.60 -2.02 16.64
CA GLY A 654 -4.51 -1.48 15.29
C GLY A 654 -4.86 -2.50 14.18
N LEU A 655 -5.76 -3.45 14.44
CA LEU A 655 -6.00 -4.62 13.59
C LEU A 655 -6.46 -4.26 12.16
N ASN A 656 -7.06 -3.10 11.95
CA ASN A 656 -7.46 -2.61 10.62
C ASN A 656 -6.28 -2.16 9.74
N SER A 657 -5.07 -2.09 10.29
CA SER A 657 -3.85 -1.80 9.52
C SER A 657 -3.50 -2.89 8.52
N ILE A 658 -4.13 -4.06 8.61
CA ILE A 658 -4.01 -5.11 7.60
C ILE A 658 -4.42 -4.64 6.20
N SER A 659 -5.27 -3.60 6.11
CA SER A 659 -5.62 -2.91 4.86
C SER A 659 -4.43 -2.28 4.12
N LYS A 660 -3.26 -2.16 4.77
CA LYS A 660 -2.01 -1.72 4.16
C LYS A 660 -1.28 -2.81 3.38
N ALA A 661 -1.71 -4.08 3.48
CA ALA A 661 -1.21 -5.15 2.63
C ALA A 661 -1.75 -5.00 1.19
N LYS A 662 -0.93 -5.31 0.18
CA LYS A 662 -1.35 -5.30 -1.22
C LYS A 662 -2.51 -6.26 -1.48
N TYR A 663 -2.48 -7.41 -0.83
CA TYR A 663 -3.55 -8.39 -0.89
C TYR A 663 -3.74 -9.13 0.43
N THR A 664 -4.98 -9.18 0.91
CA THR A 664 -5.34 -9.91 2.14
C THR A 664 -6.32 -11.04 1.84
N VAL A 665 -6.03 -12.24 2.34
CA VAL A 665 -6.93 -13.39 2.33
C VAL A 665 -7.30 -13.71 3.77
N HIS A 666 -8.58 -13.73 4.10
CA HIS A 666 -9.08 -14.13 5.42
C HIS A 666 -10.02 -15.32 5.28
N MET A 667 -9.62 -16.48 5.81
CA MET A 667 -10.46 -17.68 5.85
C MET A 667 -11.12 -17.81 7.21
N VAL A 668 -12.44 -17.81 7.24
CA VAL A 668 -13.25 -17.72 8.45
C VAL A 668 -14.00 -19.03 8.67
N ALA A 669 -14.03 -19.51 9.91
CA ALA A 669 -14.85 -20.65 10.33
C ALA A 669 -16.32 -20.23 10.41
N ALA A 670 -17.17 -20.79 9.55
CA ALA A 670 -18.59 -20.47 9.46
C ALA A 670 -19.40 -21.06 10.63
N ASP A 671 -18.96 -22.19 11.19
CA ASP A 671 -19.68 -22.93 12.22
C ASP A 671 -19.07 -22.76 13.63
N GLU A 672 -18.18 -21.77 13.83
CA GLU A 672 -17.64 -21.44 15.15
C GLU A 672 -18.67 -20.69 16.02
N HIS A 673 -18.94 -21.20 17.21
CA HIS A 673 -20.07 -20.77 18.05
C HIS A 673 -19.70 -20.55 19.52
N ARG A 674 -18.41 -20.57 19.89
CA ARG A 674 -17.95 -20.34 21.26
C ARG A 674 -17.97 -18.84 21.59
N ALA A 675 -18.39 -18.53 22.81
CA ALA A 675 -18.56 -17.16 23.31
C ALA A 675 -17.24 -16.36 23.41
N ASN A 676 -16.11 -17.04 23.55
CA ASN A 676 -14.79 -16.39 23.64
C ASN A 676 -14.07 -16.33 22.28
N PHE A 677 -14.75 -16.64 21.17
CA PHE A 677 -14.17 -16.71 19.83
C PHE A 677 -14.77 -15.65 18.89
N ASN A 678 -14.85 -14.41 19.37
CA ASN A 678 -15.37 -13.31 18.57
C ASN A 678 -14.46 -13.07 17.36
N LEU A 679 -15.06 -13.11 16.17
CA LEU A 679 -14.36 -12.88 14.93
C LEU A 679 -14.02 -11.40 14.80
N VAL A 680 -12.82 -11.08 14.32
CA VAL A 680 -12.55 -9.76 13.73
C VAL A 680 -12.47 -9.92 12.22
N ASP A 681 -13.46 -9.40 11.51
CA ASP A 681 -13.53 -9.48 10.05
C ASP A 681 -12.50 -8.55 9.37
N ILE A 682 -12.47 -8.59 8.04
CA ILE A 682 -11.73 -7.64 7.19
C ILE A 682 -12.66 -6.70 6.43
N SER A 683 -13.77 -6.27 7.06
CA SER A 683 -14.71 -5.29 6.49
C SER A 683 -14.05 -3.94 6.16
N CYS A 684 -12.93 -3.60 6.81
CA CYS A 684 -12.07 -2.48 6.45
C CYS A 684 -11.45 -2.59 5.03
N ILE A 685 -11.46 -3.78 4.43
CA ILE A 685 -11.01 -4.05 3.05
C ILE A 685 -12.21 -4.34 2.14
N THR A 686 -13.14 -5.19 2.58
CA THR A 686 -14.28 -5.64 1.74
C THR A 686 -15.42 -4.61 1.66
N GLY A 687 -15.46 -3.64 2.57
CA GLY A 687 -16.51 -2.62 2.66
C GLY A 687 -17.80 -3.10 3.35
N GLN A 688 -17.90 -4.38 3.71
CA GLN A 688 -19.08 -4.98 4.35
C GLN A 688 -18.71 -6.15 5.26
N LYS A 689 -19.58 -6.47 6.22
CA LYS A 689 -19.43 -7.64 7.11
C LYS A 689 -19.96 -8.90 6.43
N GLY A 690 -19.44 -10.07 6.84
CA GLY A 690 -19.96 -11.36 6.40
C GLY A 690 -19.38 -11.87 5.08
N GLY A 691 -18.14 -11.52 4.78
CA GLY A 691 -17.44 -11.95 3.57
C GLY A 691 -17.42 -10.89 2.47
N GLY A 692 -16.64 -11.17 1.43
CA GLY A 692 -16.57 -10.31 0.24
C GLY A 692 -15.28 -10.49 -0.54
N LYS A 693 -15.28 -10.01 -1.79
CA LYS A 693 -14.12 -10.02 -2.67
C LYS A 693 -13.89 -8.62 -3.22
N THR A 694 -12.66 -8.13 -3.14
CA THR A 694 -12.19 -6.89 -3.76
C THR A 694 -10.87 -7.16 -4.47
N ASP A 695 -10.40 -6.16 -5.22
CA ASP A 695 -9.07 -6.13 -5.81
C ASP A 695 -7.94 -6.20 -4.76
N ARG A 696 -8.21 -5.74 -3.53
CA ARG A 696 -7.26 -5.69 -2.40
C ARG A 696 -7.40 -6.83 -1.38
N GLY A 697 -8.44 -7.66 -1.47
CA GLY A 697 -8.55 -8.80 -0.59
C GLY A 697 -9.86 -9.57 -0.66
N ILE A 698 -9.91 -10.67 0.09
CA ILE A 698 -11.02 -11.61 0.08
C ILE A 698 -11.25 -12.22 1.47
N GLU A 699 -12.52 -12.29 1.88
CA GLU A 699 -12.94 -12.97 3.10
C GLU A 699 -13.87 -14.14 2.75
N LEU A 700 -13.44 -15.36 3.11
CA LEU A 700 -14.11 -16.61 2.76
C LEU A 700 -14.60 -17.31 4.03
N TYR A 701 -15.92 -17.41 4.16
CA TYR A 701 -16.56 -18.26 5.17
C TYR A 701 -16.58 -19.71 4.68
N LEU A 702 -15.83 -20.57 5.37
CA LEU A 702 -15.69 -21.99 5.05
C LEU A 702 -16.42 -22.83 6.11
N PRO A 703 -17.06 -23.95 5.72
CA PRO A 703 -17.64 -24.89 6.67
C PRO A 703 -16.64 -25.33 7.75
N GLY A 704 -17.14 -25.58 8.95
CA GLY A 704 -16.35 -26.08 10.08
C GLY A 704 -16.10 -25.05 11.17
N VAL A 705 -15.52 -25.54 12.25
CA VAL A 705 -15.11 -24.73 13.40
C VAL A 705 -13.66 -24.25 13.27
N HIS A 706 -13.19 -23.49 14.25
CA HIS A 706 -11.90 -22.80 14.24
C HIS A 706 -10.71 -23.58 13.65
N CYS A 707 -10.45 -24.78 14.18
CA CYS A 707 -9.31 -25.61 13.77
C CYS A 707 -9.60 -26.46 12.51
N ASP A 708 -10.85 -26.57 12.06
CA ASP A 708 -11.15 -27.15 10.73
C ASP A 708 -10.65 -26.22 9.61
N VAL A 709 -10.65 -24.91 9.86
CA VAL A 709 -10.14 -23.90 8.92
C VAL A 709 -8.65 -23.62 9.13
N GLY A 710 -8.22 -23.48 10.39
CA GLY A 710 -6.83 -23.16 10.74
C GLY A 710 -5.87 -24.34 10.83
N GLY A 711 -6.36 -25.58 10.78
CA GLY A 711 -5.58 -26.80 11.04
C GLY A 711 -5.46 -27.11 12.54
N SER A 712 -4.52 -28.00 12.91
CA SER A 712 -4.19 -28.45 14.28
C SER A 712 -4.98 -29.62 14.86
N TYR A 713 -6.05 -30.10 14.21
CA TYR A 713 -6.70 -31.36 14.61
C TYR A 713 -5.86 -32.58 14.21
N VAL A 714 -5.90 -33.64 15.02
CA VAL A 714 -5.22 -34.91 14.75
C VAL A 714 -6.15 -35.85 13.98
N GLU A 715 -5.68 -36.40 12.85
CA GLU A 715 -6.44 -37.32 12.00
C GLU A 715 -7.01 -38.50 12.81
N GLY A 716 -8.33 -38.72 12.72
CA GLY A 716 -9.03 -39.84 13.34
C GLY A 716 -9.17 -39.75 14.86
N ARG A 717 -8.86 -38.60 15.48
CA ARG A 717 -9.12 -38.40 16.91
C ARG A 717 -10.63 -38.35 17.15
N SER A 718 -11.08 -38.97 18.23
CA SER A 718 -12.50 -38.99 18.61
C SER A 718 -12.90 -37.70 19.31
N GLU A 719 -14.15 -37.28 19.10
CA GLU A 719 -14.74 -36.10 19.71
C GLU A 719 -15.81 -36.52 20.71
N ILE A 720 -15.41 -36.55 21.98
CA ILE A 720 -16.30 -36.90 23.09
C ILE A 720 -16.65 -35.61 23.83
N ASN A 721 -17.90 -35.18 23.69
CA ASN A 721 -18.40 -33.96 24.30
C ASN A 721 -19.34 -34.28 25.45
N GLY A 722 -18.85 -34.10 26.68
CA GLY A 722 -19.62 -34.41 27.89
C GLY A 722 -20.87 -33.53 28.08
N ARG A 723 -20.89 -32.29 27.58
CA ARG A 723 -21.99 -31.33 27.79
C ARG A 723 -22.19 -30.40 26.59
N LEU A 724 -22.80 -30.88 25.51
CA LEU A 724 -23.14 -30.05 24.34
C LEU A 724 -24.18 -28.96 24.67
N LEU A 725 -25.20 -29.33 25.44
CA LEU A 725 -26.25 -28.42 25.91
C LEU A 725 -26.72 -28.87 27.29
N VAL A 726 -26.89 -27.90 28.20
CA VAL A 726 -27.35 -28.14 29.57
C VAL A 726 -28.67 -27.41 29.78
N ASN A 727 -29.69 -28.12 30.26
CA ASN A 727 -30.98 -27.54 30.61
C ASN A 727 -31.29 -27.78 32.09
N ASN A 728 -31.54 -26.68 32.81
CA ASN A 728 -31.87 -26.70 34.25
C ASN A 728 -33.35 -27.00 34.51
N SER A 729 -34.20 -27.00 33.48
CA SER A 729 -35.62 -27.33 33.62
C SER A 729 -35.84 -28.84 33.60
N MET A 730 -36.68 -29.33 34.52
CA MET A 730 -37.14 -30.73 34.54
C MET A 730 -38.11 -31.04 33.39
N PHE A 731 -38.74 -30.01 32.81
CA PHE A 731 -39.75 -30.15 31.76
C PHE A 731 -39.35 -29.33 30.52
N GLY A 732 -39.69 -29.83 29.34
CA GLY A 732 -39.45 -29.16 28.05
C GLY A 732 -38.68 -30.04 27.05
N ASP A 733 -38.83 -29.70 25.77
CA ASP A 733 -38.31 -30.45 24.62
C ASP A 733 -37.06 -29.80 24.00
N MET A 734 -36.40 -28.89 24.73
CA MET A 734 -35.27 -28.11 24.22
C MET A 734 -34.08 -28.99 23.81
N LEU A 735 -33.75 -30.01 24.62
CA LEU A 735 -32.62 -30.89 24.35
C LEU A 735 -32.93 -31.83 23.19
N GLU A 736 -34.17 -32.32 23.12
CA GLU A 736 -34.70 -33.16 22.04
C GLU A 736 -34.72 -32.41 20.72
N LYS A 737 -35.19 -31.15 20.71
CA LYS A 737 -35.16 -30.28 19.52
C LYS A 737 -33.75 -29.99 19.04
N GLU A 738 -32.82 -29.74 19.96
CA GLU A 738 -31.42 -29.53 19.58
C GLU A 738 -30.77 -30.83 19.08
N GLN A 739 -31.08 -31.98 19.69
CA GLN A 739 -30.65 -33.29 19.22
C GLN A 739 -31.17 -33.56 17.80
N GLU A 740 -32.47 -33.37 17.56
CA GLU A 740 -33.09 -33.52 16.25
C GLU A 740 -32.48 -32.58 15.22
N ARG A 741 -32.26 -31.31 15.59
CA ARG A 741 -31.60 -30.32 14.72
C ARG A 741 -30.19 -30.76 14.33
N LEU A 742 -29.37 -31.16 15.30
CA LEU A 742 -27.99 -31.57 15.09
C LEU A 742 -27.90 -32.82 14.20
N ILE A 743 -28.83 -33.77 14.36
CA ILE A 743 -28.92 -34.96 13.49
C ILE A 743 -29.39 -34.55 12.09
N THR A 744 -30.45 -33.75 12.00
CA THR A 744 -31.03 -33.30 10.72
C THR A 744 -30.02 -32.50 9.91
N GLU A 745 -29.24 -31.63 10.54
CA GLU A 745 -28.22 -30.83 9.89
C GLU A 745 -26.94 -31.61 9.53
N GLY A 746 -26.85 -32.88 9.92
CA GLY A 746 -25.75 -33.79 9.61
C GLY A 746 -24.52 -33.63 10.49
N TRP A 747 -24.63 -33.04 11.68
CA TRP A 747 -23.51 -32.95 12.62
C TRP A 747 -23.24 -34.27 13.35
N PHE A 748 -24.29 -35.04 13.63
CA PHE A 748 -24.22 -36.32 14.35
C PHE A 748 -25.19 -37.34 13.75
N HIS A 749 -24.90 -38.63 13.91
CA HIS A 749 -25.82 -39.72 13.59
C HIS A 749 -26.73 -40.09 14.76
N ASP A 750 -27.82 -40.81 14.44
CA ASP A 750 -28.68 -41.41 15.46
C ASP A 750 -27.87 -42.41 16.30
N GLY A 751 -27.98 -42.29 17.62
CA GLY A 751 -27.18 -43.06 18.59
C GLY A 751 -25.83 -42.43 19.01
N GLU A 752 -25.36 -41.37 18.34
CA GLU A 752 -24.14 -40.65 18.78
C GLU A 752 -24.43 -39.55 19.81
N LEU A 753 -25.70 -39.20 19.97
CA LEU A 753 -26.19 -38.21 20.93
C LEU A 753 -26.99 -38.90 22.02
N THR A 754 -26.70 -38.56 23.28
CA THR A 754 -27.40 -39.12 24.44
C THR A 754 -27.87 -37.99 25.35
N ILE A 755 -29.15 -38.04 25.74
CA ILE A 755 -29.71 -37.20 26.78
C ILE A 755 -29.73 -37.99 28.09
N HIS A 756 -29.09 -37.47 29.12
CA HIS A 756 -29.05 -38.11 30.42
C HIS A 756 -29.13 -37.08 31.57
N TRP A 757 -29.33 -37.60 32.77
CA TRP A 757 -29.31 -36.81 34.01
C TRP A 757 -27.89 -36.74 34.55
N ASP A 758 -27.43 -35.53 34.82
CA ASP A 758 -26.14 -35.26 35.44
C ASP A 758 -26.34 -34.76 36.89
N ASN A 759 -25.60 -35.35 37.83
CA ASN A 759 -25.67 -35.06 39.26
C ASN A 759 -24.96 -33.73 39.55
N ALA A 760 -25.70 -32.64 39.35
CA ALA A 760 -25.23 -31.27 39.47
C ALA A 760 -25.09 -30.75 40.92
N GLN A 761 -24.62 -31.55 41.89
CA GLN A 761 -24.06 -30.96 43.14
C GLN A 761 -22.90 -29.99 42.81
N ARG A 762 -22.30 -30.15 41.63
CA ARG A 762 -21.25 -29.31 41.06
C ARG A 762 -21.72 -28.30 40.01
N THR A 763 -23.01 -27.94 39.86
CA THR A 763 -23.40 -26.99 38.79
C THR A 763 -24.54 -26.02 39.14
N ILE A 764 -25.41 -26.36 40.11
CA ILE A 764 -26.57 -25.53 40.50
C ILE A 764 -26.85 -25.74 41.99
N LEU A 765 -27.33 -24.70 42.70
CA LEU A 765 -27.64 -24.76 44.13
C LEU A 765 -28.68 -25.84 44.56
N ASN A 766 -29.33 -26.56 43.63
CA ASN A 766 -30.39 -27.56 43.90
C ASN A 766 -30.34 -28.86 43.04
N GLY A 767 -29.19 -29.28 42.52
CA GLY A 767 -28.86 -30.73 42.52
C GLY A 767 -29.19 -31.67 41.35
N MET A 768 -29.86 -31.31 40.23
CA MET A 768 -29.91 -32.17 39.01
C MET A 768 -30.15 -31.35 37.74
N ALA A 769 -29.51 -31.71 36.62
CA ALA A 769 -29.72 -31.09 35.30
C ALA A 769 -29.82 -32.14 34.19
N ARG A 770 -30.57 -31.85 33.13
CA ARG A 770 -30.57 -32.67 31.91
C ARG A 770 -29.46 -32.18 30.99
N VAL A 771 -28.69 -33.12 30.45
CA VAL A 771 -27.52 -32.83 29.61
C VAL A 771 -27.65 -33.61 28.30
N LEU A 772 -27.36 -32.92 27.19
CA LEU A 772 -27.10 -33.53 25.89
C LEU A 772 -25.59 -33.70 25.71
N SER A 773 -25.16 -34.90 25.36
CA SER A 773 -23.74 -35.24 25.19
C SER A 773 -23.52 -36.00 23.88
N SER A 774 -22.30 -36.00 23.35
CA SER A 774 -21.91 -36.81 22.19
C SER A 774 -20.71 -37.72 22.47
N ASN A 775 -20.64 -38.80 21.71
CA ASN A 775 -19.54 -39.77 21.75
C ASN A 775 -19.01 -40.07 20.32
N ARG A 776 -19.04 -39.08 19.43
CA ARG A 776 -18.66 -39.21 18.01
C ARG A 776 -17.20 -39.64 17.89
N LYS A 777 -16.96 -40.73 17.16
CA LYS A 777 -15.62 -41.33 17.07
C LYS A 777 -14.98 -41.05 15.72
N ALA A 778 -13.68 -40.82 15.78
CA ALA A 778 -12.75 -40.80 14.66
C ALA A 778 -13.12 -39.86 13.48
N ILE A 779 -12.94 -38.56 13.71
CA ILE A 779 -13.15 -37.51 12.70
C ILE A 779 -11.87 -37.31 11.90
N SER A 780 -11.97 -37.16 10.59
CA SER A 780 -10.80 -36.85 9.76
C SER A 780 -10.43 -35.35 9.81
N ASN A 781 -9.14 -35.04 9.92
CA ASN A 781 -8.62 -33.68 9.88
C ASN A 781 -8.35 -33.18 8.43
N GLN A 782 -8.46 -34.07 7.43
CA GLN A 782 -8.01 -33.79 6.06
C GLN A 782 -8.81 -32.69 5.36
N TYR A 783 -9.99 -32.32 5.87
CA TYR A 783 -10.70 -31.14 5.40
C TYR A 783 -9.88 -29.86 5.57
N SER A 784 -9.09 -29.74 6.65
CA SER A 784 -8.22 -28.57 6.90
C SER A 784 -7.16 -28.33 5.83
N TYR A 785 -6.89 -29.34 5.00
CA TYR A 785 -5.99 -29.22 3.84
C TYR A 785 -6.65 -28.44 2.69
N ILE A 786 -7.99 -28.36 2.61
CA ILE A 786 -8.67 -27.55 1.59
C ILE A 786 -8.39 -26.04 1.80
N PRO A 787 -8.64 -25.45 2.98
CA PRO A 787 -8.20 -24.08 3.29
C PRO A 787 -6.70 -23.85 3.01
N LEU A 788 -5.84 -24.79 3.40
CA LEU A 788 -4.39 -24.72 3.14
C LEU A 788 -4.09 -24.66 1.64
N HIS A 789 -4.70 -25.54 0.84
CA HIS A 789 -4.53 -25.61 -0.62
C HIS A 789 -4.98 -24.32 -1.29
N ILE A 790 -6.14 -23.79 -0.89
CA ILE A 790 -6.68 -22.53 -1.42
C ILE A 790 -5.74 -21.37 -1.06
N MET A 791 -5.25 -21.29 0.19
CA MET A 791 -4.32 -20.24 0.61
C MET A 791 -3.01 -20.31 -0.16
N ALA A 792 -2.46 -21.51 -0.35
CA ALA A 792 -1.24 -21.72 -1.13
C ALA A 792 -1.42 -21.31 -2.60
N GLN A 793 -2.61 -21.53 -3.18
CA GLN A 793 -2.92 -21.06 -4.52
C GLN A 793 -3.02 -19.52 -4.59
N PHE A 794 -3.59 -18.85 -3.58
CA PHE A 794 -3.54 -17.38 -3.49
C PHE A 794 -2.10 -16.86 -3.37
N CYS A 795 -1.27 -17.53 -2.58
CA CYS A 795 0.15 -17.21 -2.46
C CYS A 795 0.86 -17.26 -3.82
N LEU A 796 0.64 -18.34 -4.59
CA LEU A 796 1.20 -18.47 -5.94
C LEU A 796 0.73 -17.34 -6.87
N ASN A 797 -0.58 -17.05 -6.87
CA ASN A 797 -1.18 -16.00 -7.70
C ASN A 797 -0.67 -14.58 -7.35
N LYS A 798 -0.09 -14.39 -6.17
CA LYS A 798 0.45 -13.12 -5.66
C LYS A 798 1.97 -13.14 -5.51
N GLU A 799 2.63 -14.10 -6.15
CA GLU A 799 4.10 -14.21 -6.22
C GLU A 799 4.77 -14.36 -4.85
N VAL A 800 4.05 -14.91 -3.86
CA VAL A 800 4.63 -15.31 -2.58
C VAL A 800 5.47 -16.58 -2.81
N PRO A 801 6.73 -16.65 -2.34
CA PRO A 801 7.66 -17.74 -2.62
C PRO A 801 7.30 -18.97 -1.78
N ILE A 802 6.23 -19.67 -2.16
CA ILE A 802 5.77 -20.89 -1.50
C ILE A 802 5.81 -22.08 -2.46
N SER A 803 6.24 -23.24 -1.96
CA SER A 803 6.28 -24.47 -2.75
C SER A 803 4.91 -25.12 -2.81
N LEU A 804 4.07 -24.68 -3.75
CA LEU A 804 2.74 -25.27 -3.99
C LEU A 804 2.83 -26.77 -4.24
N LYS A 805 3.84 -27.21 -5.01
CA LYS A 805 4.07 -28.63 -5.32
C LYS A 805 4.33 -29.45 -4.05
N SER A 806 5.13 -28.92 -3.12
CA SER A 806 5.43 -29.61 -1.86
C SER A 806 4.18 -29.74 -1.00
N ILE A 807 3.42 -28.65 -0.85
CA ILE A 807 2.14 -28.65 -0.12
C ILE A 807 1.16 -29.66 -0.72
N MET A 808 0.98 -29.64 -2.04
CA MET A 808 0.04 -30.54 -2.73
C MET A 808 0.46 -32.01 -2.65
N ASN A 809 1.74 -32.32 -2.48
CA ASN A 809 2.22 -33.70 -2.37
C ASN A 809 2.16 -34.22 -0.94
N ASP A 810 2.63 -33.43 0.02
CA ASP A 810 2.77 -33.84 1.42
C ASP A 810 1.43 -33.79 2.16
N TYR A 811 0.55 -32.86 1.78
CA TYR A 811 -0.77 -32.64 2.36
C TYR A 811 -1.87 -32.95 1.33
N LYS A 812 -1.68 -34.00 0.52
CA LYS A 812 -2.74 -34.56 -0.34
C LYS A 812 -3.75 -35.35 0.46
N PHE A 813 -4.97 -35.46 -0.06
CA PHE A 813 -5.96 -36.35 0.53
C PHE A 813 -5.51 -37.81 0.40
N LYS A 814 -5.74 -38.58 1.47
CA LYS A 814 -5.48 -40.02 1.53
C LYS A 814 -6.78 -40.73 1.87
N ASN A 815 -7.04 -41.86 1.19
CA ASN A 815 -8.12 -42.76 1.59
C ASN A 815 -7.68 -43.44 2.89
N THR A 816 -8.44 -43.21 3.95
CA THR A 816 -8.26 -43.85 5.26
C THR A 816 -9.60 -44.44 5.67
N LYS A 817 -9.67 -45.10 6.82
CA LYS A 817 -10.95 -45.50 7.40
C LYS A 817 -11.88 -44.31 7.71
N PHE A 818 -11.30 -43.11 7.86
CA PHE A 818 -11.98 -41.89 8.26
C PHE A 818 -12.15 -40.91 7.09
N SER A 819 -11.49 -41.13 5.95
CA SER A 819 -11.41 -40.17 4.84
C SER A 819 -11.57 -40.81 3.47
N ASN A 820 -12.22 -40.08 2.56
CA ASN A 820 -12.44 -40.47 1.17
C ASN A 820 -11.98 -39.35 0.22
N VAL A 821 -10.97 -39.67 -0.60
CA VAL A 821 -10.34 -38.71 -1.53
C VAL A 821 -11.34 -38.15 -2.54
N SER A 822 -12.14 -39.01 -3.17
CA SER A 822 -13.10 -38.55 -4.20
C SER A 822 -14.12 -37.57 -3.64
N PHE A 823 -14.50 -37.73 -2.37
CA PHE A 823 -15.41 -36.83 -1.69
C PHE A 823 -14.74 -35.50 -1.36
N LEU A 824 -13.54 -35.51 -0.78
CA LEU A 824 -12.79 -34.29 -0.46
C LEU A 824 -12.43 -33.48 -1.71
N GLU A 825 -12.06 -34.12 -2.82
CA GLU A 825 -11.83 -33.43 -4.10
C GLU A 825 -13.11 -32.74 -4.63
N LYS A 826 -14.27 -33.38 -4.46
CA LYS A 826 -15.56 -32.76 -4.82
C LYS A 826 -15.85 -31.51 -3.96
N VAL A 827 -15.56 -31.59 -2.65
CA VAL A 827 -15.72 -30.46 -1.72
C VAL A 827 -14.71 -29.35 -2.05
N LYS A 828 -13.45 -29.71 -2.30
CA LYS A 828 -12.38 -28.80 -2.71
C LYS A 828 -12.77 -28.04 -3.97
N ALA A 829 -13.21 -28.72 -5.02
CA ALA A 829 -13.65 -28.09 -6.26
C ALA A 829 -14.79 -27.09 -6.03
N ARG A 830 -15.75 -27.40 -5.15
CA ARG A 830 -16.83 -26.47 -4.78
C ARG A 830 -16.30 -25.21 -4.07
N LEU A 831 -15.37 -25.38 -3.13
CA LEU A 831 -14.78 -24.26 -2.38
C LEU A 831 -13.79 -23.45 -3.23
N GLU A 832 -13.13 -24.05 -4.21
CA GLU A 832 -12.31 -23.34 -5.21
C GLU A 832 -13.18 -22.47 -6.13
N GLN A 833 -14.37 -22.95 -6.54
CA GLN A 833 -15.34 -22.12 -7.25
C GLN A 833 -15.76 -20.92 -6.40
N TYR A 834 -15.97 -21.11 -5.10
CA TYR A 834 -16.26 -20.01 -4.18
C TYR A 834 -15.07 -19.09 -3.97
N ALA A 835 -13.83 -19.57 -3.95
CA ALA A 835 -12.64 -18.76 -3.73
C ALA A 835 -12.25 -17.94 -4.97
N PHE A 836 -12.12 -18.59 -6.12
CA PHE A 836 -11.47 -18.04 -7.32
C PHE A 836 -12.44 -17.62 -8.42
N HIS A 837 -13.72 -17.97 -8.32
CA HIS A 837 -14.73 -17.70 -9.34
C HIS A 837 -16.02 -17.12 -8.70
N ASP A 838 -17.15 -17.21 -9.38
CA ASP A 838 -18.46 -16.69 -8.93
C ASP A 838 -19.27 -17.73 -8.13
N GLY A 839 -18.60 -18.69 -7.51
CA GLY A 839 -19.24 -19.68 -6.64
C GLY A 839 -19.90 -19.03 -5.41
N GLN A 840 -20.92 -19.70 -4.89
CA GLN A 840 -21.62 -19.27 -3.67
C GLN A 840 -21.01 -19.94 -2.42
N PRO A 841 -21.14 -19.32 -1.23
CA PRO A 841 -20.73 -19.93 0.03
C PRO A 841 -21.35 -21.32 0.23
N PHE A 842 -20.60 -22.23 0.88
CA PHE A 842 -21.09 -23.59 1.14
C PHE A 842 -21.85 -23.63 2.46
N VAL A 843 -23.12 -23.23 2.42
CA VAL A 843 -24.01 -23.12 3.60
C VAL A 843 -25.16 -24.12 3.55
N TYR A 844 -25.77 -24.38 4.70
CA TYR A 844 -26.96 -25.24 4.78
C TYR A 844 -28.16 -24.57 4.11
N GLU A 845 -28.74 -25.23 3.12
CA GLU A 845 -29.88 -24.73 2.35
C GLU A 845 -31.20 -25.14 2.99
N ILE A 846 -32.01 -24.17 3.40
CA ILE A 846 -33.37 -24.40 3.93
C ILE A 846 -34.37 -24.27 2.78
N VAL A 847 -35.29 -25.21 2.66
CA VAL A 847 -36.37 -25.19 1.65
C VAL A 847 -37.59 -24.52 2.29
N PRO A 848 -38.10 -23.39 1.75
CA PRO A 848 -39.25 -22.73 2.34
C PRO A 848 -40.52 -23.60 2.20
N MET A 849 -41.41 -23.48 3.18
CA MET A 849 -42.74 -24.11 3.11
C MET A 849 -43.54 -23.48 1.97
N ARG A 850 -44.10 -24.30 1.08
CA ARG A 850 -44.97 -23.79 0.01
C ARG A 850 -46.34 -23.41 0.57
N THR A 851 -47.02 -22.49 -0.09
CA THR A 851 -48.42 -22.17 0.22
C THR A 851 -49.28 -23.42 0.03
N ILE A 852 -49.90 -23.89 1.11
CA ILE A 852 -50.75 -25.08 1.10
C ILE A 852 -52.20 -24.61 0.92
N VAL A 853 -52.86 -25.02 -0.16
CA VAL A 853 -54.29 -24.79 -0.39
C VAL A 853 -54.99 -26.16 -0.32
N TYR A 854 -55.83 -26.36 0.69
CA TYR A 854 -56.53 -27.63 0.96
C TYR A 854 -57.94 -27.39 1.52
N SER A 855 -58.83 -28.38 1.42
CA SER A 855 -60.18 -28.30 2.00
C SER A 855 -60.12 -28.45 3.52
N THR A 856 -61.13 -27.97 4.26
CA THR A 856 -61.20 -28.02 5.73
C THR A 856 -61.07 -29.43 6.34
N ASP A 857 -61.22 -30.47 5.53
CA ASP A 857 -61.24 -31.87 5.95
C ASP A 857 -59.91 -32.62 5.65
N ASP A 858 -58.95 -32.00 4.93
CA ASP A 858 -57.64 -32.62 4.68
C ASP A 858 -56.61 -32.25 5.74
N HIS A 859 -56.62 -32.98 6.86
CA HIS A 859 -55.64 -32.83 7.93
C HIS A 859 -54.22 -33.34 7.57
N THR A 860 -53.99 -33.87 6.36
CA THR A 860 -52.70 -34.47 5.95
C THR A 860 -51.84 -33.58 5.06
N ALA A 861 -52.40 -32.48 4.54
CA ALA A 861 -51.72 -31.60 3.58
C ALA A 861 -50.44 -30.97 4.14
N VAL A 862 -50.47 -30.54 5.41
CA VAL A 862 -49.30 -29.97 6.12
C VAL A 862 -48.19 -31.01 6.27
N THR A 863 -48.53 -32.20 6.77
CA THR A 863 -47.56 -33.30 6.97
C THR A 863 -46.92 -33.76 5.66
N LYS A 864 -47.68 -33.80 4.55
CA LYS A 864 -47.14 -34.14 3.22
C LYS A 864 -46.15 -33.09 2.74
N GLU A 865 -46.44 -31.80 2.94
CA GLU A 865 -45.52 -30.72 2.56
C GLU A 865 -44.26 -30.70 3.43
N GLU A 866 -44.38 -30.98 4.73
CA GLU A 866 -43.23 -31.12 5.63
C GLU A 866 -42.33 -32.29 5.24
N ALA A 867 -42.91 -33.45 4.89
CA ALA A 867 -42.15 -34.61 4.42
C ALA A 867 -41.45 -34.33 3.07
N ARG A 868 -42.12 -33.61 2.16
CA ARG A 868 -41.54 -33.16 0.89
C ARG A 868 -40.38 -32.19 1.12
N ARG A 869 -40.57 -31.21 2.00
CA ARG A 869 -39.55 -30.22 2.37
C ARG A 869 -38.32 -30.91 2.95
N ALA A 870 -38.50 -31.80 3.93
CA ALA A 870 -37.42 -32.55 4.56
C ALA A 870 -36.63 -33.37 3.53
N LYS A 871 -37.32 -34.07 2.63
CA LYS A 871 -36.65 -34.84 1.56
C LYS A 871 -35.84 -33.95 0.62
N GLU A 872 -36.38 -32.81 0.22
CA GLU A 872 -35.67 -31.86 -0.67
C GLU A 872 -34.47 -31.20 0.04
N GLU A 873 -34.61 -30.84 1.31
CA GLU A 873 -33.50 -30.33 2.13
C GLU A 873 -32.40 -31.38 2.28
N ASP A 874 -32.76 -32.64 2.49
CA ASP A 874 -31.81 -33.75 2.57
C ASP A 874 -31.04 -33.95 1.27
N GLU A 875 -31.73 -33.91 0.13
CA GLU A 875 -31.11 -34.04 -1.19
C GLU A 875 -30.16 -32.88 -1.51
N ARG A 876 -30.57 -31.63 -1.22
CA ARG A 876 -29.74 -30.43 -1.44
C ARG A 876 -28.51 -30.40 -0.53
N ASN A 877 -28.66 -30.82 0.72
CA ASN A 877 -27.59 -30.75 1.72
C ASN A 877 -26.77 -32.04 1.85
N ALA A 878 -27.04 -33.09 1.05
CA ALA A 878 -26.39 -34.40 1.20
C ALA A 878 -24.85 -34.34 1.29
N VAL A 879 -24.21 -33.48 0.48
CA VAL A 879 -22.75 -33.29 0.52
C VAL A 879 -22.31 -32.58 1.80
N LEU A 880 -23.03 -31.53 2.22
CA LEU A 880 -22.71 -30.78 3.44
C LEU A 880 -22.92 -31.62 4.70
N LYS A 881 -24.00 -32.40 4.78
CA LYS A 881 -24.28 -33.31 5.90
C LYS A 881 -23.17 -34.34 6.05
N LYS A 882 -22.74 -34.97 4.94
CA LYS A 882 -21.61 -35.88 4.96
C LYS A 882 -20.30 -35.19 5.37
N LEU A 883 -20.08 -33.96 4.90
CA LEU A 883 -18.91 -33.17 5.27
C LEU A 883 -18.89 -32.90 6.79
N ARG A 884 -20.02 -32.44 7.34
CA ARG A 884 -20.19 -32.14 8.77
C ARG A 884 -19.93 -33.35 9.65
N HIS A 885 -20.52 -34.49 9.31
CA HIS A 885 -20.39 -35.70 10.11
C HIS A 885 -18.96 -36.25 10.08
N ASP A 886 -18.38 -36.42 8.89
CA ASP A 886 -17.14 -37.17 8.70
C ASP A 886 -15.86 -36.33 8.94
N TYR A 887 -15.93 -34.99 8.77
CA TYR A 887 -14.72 -34.14 8.72
C TYR A 887 -14.77 -32.85 9.55
N LEU A 888 -15.93 -32.39 10.02
CA LEU A 888 -16.02 -31.12 10.76
C LEU A 888 -16.26 -31.37 12.24
N HIS A 889 -15.51 -30.65 13.07
CA HIS A 889 -15.58 -30.78 14.53
C HIS A 889 -16.68 -29.90 15.12
N TRP A 890 -17.08 -30.22 16.34
CA TRP A 890 -18.02 -29.49 17.16
C TRP A 890 -17.42 -29.22 18.54
N ASN A 891 -16.98 -27.99 18.76
CA ASN A 891 -16.20 -27.60 19.93
C ASN A 891 -16.97 -26.70 20.93
N ALA A 892 -18.20 -26.28 20.62
CA ALA A 892 -19.00 -25.41 21.47
C ALA A 892 -19.74 -26.22 22.55
N VAL A 893 -19.10 -26.39 23.71
CA VAL A 893 -19.54 -27.23 24.83
C VAL A 893 -19.45 -26.51 26.17
N TYR A 894 -20.30 -26.89 27.11
CA TYR A 894 -20.22 -26.45 28.50
C TYR A 894 -19.15 -27.25 29.26
N GLY A 895 -18.40 -26.59 30.14
CA GLY A 895 -17.43 -27.21 31.05
C GLY A 895 -18.05 -27.79 32.32
N GLU A 896 -17.19 -28.33 33.20
CA GLU A 896 -17.55 -28.85 34.52
C GLU A 896 -17.26 -27.81 35.63
N GLY A 897 -18.25 -27.39 36.46
CA GLY A 897 -18.02 -26.46 37.57
C GLY A 897 -19.27 -25.83 38.23
N VAL A 898 -19.15 -25.45 39.53
CA VAL A 898 -20.22 -25.13 40.51
C VAL A 898 -21.10 -23.94 40.14
N THR A 899 -20.66 -23.11 39.20
CA THR A 899 -21.46 -22.00 38.69
C THR A 899 -21.25 -21.82 37.19
N ASN A 900 -22.34 -21.67 36.44
CA ASN A 900 -22.36 -21.26 35.01
C ASN A 900 -21.82 -19.82 34.78
N THR A 901 -21.13 -19.23 35.77
CA THR A 901 -20.80 -17.81 35.84
C THR A 901 -19.30 -17.49 35.84
N LEU A 902 -18.38 -18.46 35.81
CA LEU A 902 -16.93 -18.20 35.76
C LEU A 902 -16.25 -19.00 34.64
N ILE A 903 -15.75 -18.28 33.62
CA ILE A 903 -14.82 -18.64 32.52
C ILE A 903 -14.82 -20.12 32.12
N GLN A 904 -15.71 -20.49 31.19
CA GLN A 904 -15.57 -21.74 30.45
C GLN A 904 -15.05 -21.41 29.04
N PRO A 905 -13.87 -21.94 28.63
CA PRO A 905 -13.21 -21.55 27.37
C PRO A 905 -14.05 -21.87 26.14
N ASN A 906 -14.78 -22.98 26.17
CA ASN A 906 -15.57 -23.52 25.06
C ASN A 906 -17.08 -23.23 25.14
N LYS A 907 -17.52 -22.38 26.09
CA LYS A 907 -18.93 -22.10 26.32
C LYS A 907 -19.63 -21.65 25.02
N PRO A 908 -20.79 -22.22 24.67
CA PRO A 908 -21.59 -21.75 23.54
C PRO A 908 -22.07 -20.32 23.69
N ASN A 909 -22.14 -19.58 22.58
CA ASN A 909 -22.83 -18.30 22.49
C ASN A 909 -24.21 -18.45 21.87
N PHE A 910 -25.21 -17.80 22.46
CA PHE A 910 -26.59 -17.82 21.98
C PHE A 910 -27.13 -16.41 21.77
N GLU A 911 -27.79 -16.20 20.64
CA GLU A 911 -28.56 -15.00 20.32
C GLU A 911 -29.92 -15.46 19.76
N ASN A 912 -31.04 -14.97 20.33
CA ASN A 912 -32.40 -15.40 19.96
C ASN A 912 -32.58 -16.93 19.93
N ASN A 913 -32.08 -17.63 20.95
CA ASN A 913 -32.10 -19.09 21.07
C ASN A 913 -31.37 -19.86 19.95
N LYS A 914 -30.54 -19.20 19.14
CA LYS A 914 -29.69 -19.82 18.13
C LYS A 914 -28.22 -19.62 18.47
N ARG A 915 -27.41 -20.65 18.21
CA ARG A 915 -25.95 -20.52 18.30
C ARG A 915 -25.48 -19.52 17.26
N LYS A 916 -24.76 -18.49 17.68
CA LYS A 916 -24.30 -17.43 16.78
C LYS A 916 -22.96 -16.88 17.24
N ARG A 917 -22.07 -16.62 16.29
CA ARG A 917 -20.79 -15.96 16.55
C ARG A 917 -20.96 -14.46 16.61
N VAL A 918 -20.29 -13.81 17.56
CA VAL A 918 -20.17 -12.35 17.53
C VAL A 918 -19.09 -11.97 16.51
N VAL A 919 -19.43 -11.03 15.62
CA VAL A 919 -18.53 -10.53 14.57
C VAL A 919 -18.26 -9.06 14.82
N ASN A 920 -17.00 -8.76 15.15
CA ASN A 920 -16.46 -7.42 15.30
C ASN A 920 -15.81 -7.02 13.97
N GLY A 921 -15.99 -5.77 13.56
CA GLY A 921 -15.50 -5.24 12.29
C GLY A 921 -15.58 -3.74 12.31
#